data_AF-A0A519DNB7-F1
#
_entry.id   AF-A0A519DNB7-F1
#
_cell.length_a   1.000
_cell.length_b   1.000
_cell.length_c   1.000
_cell.angle_alpha   90.00
_cell.angle_beta   90.00
_cell.angle_gamma   90.00
#
_symmetry.space_group_name_H-M   'P 1'
#
loop_
_entity.id
_entity.type
_entity.pdbx_description
1 polymer ?
#
loop_
_entity_poly.entity_id
_entity_poly.type
_entity_poly.pdbx_seq_one_letter_code
_entity_poly.pdbx_strand_id
1 'polypeptide(L)'
;MNPVFSYVIVASIVLVLAWQAYSGFNRGNRSHRSLIKPIKIDEIEVNDFIQSNGIEIIAPRFEYTAKSQPFPHHNKHEIKDSRGELSLEIDALKEINIERYSIMERTTSKVVECNKLLDLIKVLSTQYKIELDQELIEAPLDGLTLSELDTRQVTLLDIYDQLYQISFQEEVQKIRRRELSLESKEEGHKQSSIKSEIDRQSVELDLLRREEVLYRDIRSSRTIEFFEELDFSDFPVEAQARLKSHSDFYYSRLTEKVRIESEFENYTNYKQVVLSSENQEEIQELKFEGVNNKQQIHLNELRDKRIKILDIQALNAQEEAKSAELYLAIESATSSAILDKIVIEGVNPEQEEELRQLFTIARADLVFNEKHLLIINCEYVLELDAIVIEDVSEAQELELNDLRVDRRAVLVEVARQYKFTEQYTKYLVEIPRIEEIDALLKIEIDNVSKNQKEELEALRLSRLDCLEEIERKKVEEEQMVQFRKLHKQIESIPSTSELDEIIIDGVNQEQEEELLTIQAELRDILAEDELIAKHVDKAEKRRKKVPEPGEFLFEQESKFRTRSKTYGAGNGILRFSLLWDNMNDLDLIVRTTKGDTIHRGKRKSSCGGKLDLEMNIQPQTKAAIENIVWDNENTPPSGNYKVFLWHRKRHSKLRKTDPTEYMLRVRVGADYFQYTGKTSYGDKLFQIASIEVPNQKTMFERIETESELYNNQRASVLAAKNAETIPDIDPNNSALHVIMLSNIIEKQLVLLEEKKKKKFIAHQKAEYNRIMKSIESAQDIESLTNLRYDDVSNDVLGNIEKALSNRKKIIESGLKKQQHDEQIQLFEEQGEEINTATTITDLSIIVFDETLSEKQIKSLEKTRDAKRKLLFMALDGSELEKEKQNRLHDVLNKSYTRGGLQPLELSEWTEKEFENRLGAAGAKTGEMNISLLWNNKNDLNLLVVTPSKEIIHPRNPSIAKGGVLDVEMNKKGESSEPIENIYWANGSAKKGIYYVYVHLFKEHALFKLTNLSECRIQILNKGNRTEYSAPMSISNKLQFITQIIVD
;
A
#
# COMPACT_ATOMS: atom_id res chain seq x y z
N MET A 1 -47.29 -11.03 -47.31
CA MET A 1 -47.01 -10.11 -48.42
C MET A 1 -45.74 -10.57 -49.15
N ASN A 2 -45.37 -9.88 -50.23
CA ASN A 2 -44.13 -9.93 -51.02
C ASN A 2 -42.80 -10.25 -50.29
N PRO A 3 -41.70 -10.61 -51.03
CA PRO A 3 -41.51 -10.45 -52.49
C PRO A 3 -41.33 -11.75 -53.31
N VAL A 4 -41.49 -12.94 -52.71
CA VAL A 4 -41.65 -14.26 -53.37
C VAL A 4 -40.46 -14.81 -54.20
N PHE A 5 -39.69 -14.00 -54.93
CA PHE A 5 -38.87 -14.52 -56.04
C PHE A 5 -37.33 -14.60 -55.85
N SER A 6 -36.76 -14.07 -54.76
CA SER A 6 -35.31 -14.09 -54.54
C SER A 6 -34.76 -15.39 -53.92
N TYR A 7 -35.60 -16.16 -53.20
CA TYR A 7 -35.15 -17.34 -52.44
C TYR A 7 -34.93 -18.61 -53.28
N VAL A 8 -35.37 -18.64 -54.54
CA VAL A 8 -35.43 -19.89 -55.33
C VAL A 8 -34.06 -20.30 -55.90
N ILE A 9 -33.22 -19.34 -56.32
CA ILE A 9 -32.02 -19.65 -57.11
C ILE A 9 -30.93 -20.32 -56.27
N VAL A 10 -30.69 -19.86 -55.02
CA VAL A 10 -29.62 -20.38 -54.15
C VAL A 10 -29.89 -21.83 -53.71
N ALA A 11 -31.16 -22.20 -53.53
CA ALA A 11 -31.56 -23.57 -53.18
C ALA A 11 -31.14 -24.61 -54.25
N SER A 12 -31.07 -24.19 -55.52
CA SER A 12 -30.75 -25.08 -56.65
C SER A 12 -29.36 -25.72 -56.57
N ILE A 13 -28.35 -24.98 -56.07
CA ILE A 13 -26.94 -25.38 -56.18
C ILE A 13 -26.56 -26.36 -55.06
N VAL A 14 -27.10 -26.19 -53.86
CA VAL A 14 -26.91 -27.11 -52.73
C VAL A 14 -27.51 -28.50 -53.04
N LEU A 15 -28.65 -28.54 -53.75
CA LEU A 15 -29.31 -29.77 -54.18
C LEU A 15 -28.48 -30.61 -55.16
N VAL A 16 -27.61 -30.01 -55.97
CA VAL A 16 -26.77 -30.72 -56.95
C VAL A 16 -25.58 -31.42 -56.29
N LEU A 17 -24.97 -30.83 -55.27
CA LEU A 17 -23.84 -31.45 -54.56
C LEU A 17 -24.29 -32.57 -53.60
N ALA A 18 -25.48 -32.46 -53.00
CA ALA A 18 -26.09 -33.55 -52.25
C ALA A 18 -26.40 -34.80 -53.12
N TRP A 19 -26.58 -34.62 -54.43
CA TRP A 19 -26.95 -35.69 -55.36
C TRP A 19 -25.79 -36.65 -55.67
N GLN A 20 -24.54 -36.16 -55.74
CA GLN A 20 -23.39 -37.01 -56.09
C GLN A 20 -22.97 -37.99 -54.98
N ALA A 21 -23.31 -37.72 -53.72
CA ALA A 21 -23.13 -38.68 -52.62
C ALA A 21 -24.17 -39.82 -52.63
N TYR A 22 -25.29 -39.65 -53.34
CA TYR A 22 -26.41 -40.61 -53.37
C TYR A 22 -26.31 -41.67 -54.49
N SER A 23 -25.35 -41.54 -55.41
CA SER A 23 -25.19 -42.41 -56.59
C SER A 23 -24.02 -43.41 -56.52
N GLY A 24 -23.52 -43.71 -55.31
CA GLY A 24 -22.44 -44.70 -55.08
C GLY A 24 -22.95 -46.12 -54.85
N PHE A 25 -22.91 -46.96 -55.88
CA PHE A 25 -23.04 -48.43 -55.84
C PHE A 25 -24.26 -49.05 -55.12
N ASN A 26 -25.34 -49.23 -55.87
CA ASN A 26 -26.28 -50.34 -55.65
C ASN A 26 -26.73 -50.92 -57.00
N ARG A 27 -26.35 -52.18 -57.29
CA ARG A 27 -27.13 -53.15 -58.12
C ARG A 27 -26.43 -54.51 -58.29
N GLY A 28 -27.11 -55.57 -57.88
CA GLY A 28 -26.80 -56.96 -58.21
C GLY A 28 -28.08 -57.81 -58.24
N ASN A 29 -28.41 -58.38 -59.39
CA ASN A 29 -29.51 -59.36 -59.60
C ASN A 29 -29.18 -60.70 -58.90
N ARG A 30 -30.08 -61.65 -58.58
CA ARG A 30 -31.56 -61.80 -58.61
C ARG A 30 -31.92 -63.12 -57.86
N SER A 31 -33.10 -63.20 -57.22
CA SER A 31 -33.96 -64.41 -57.00
C SER A 31 -33.34 -65.76 -56.54
N HIS A 32 -33.92 -66.54 -55.62
CA HIS A 32 -35.34 -66.95 -55.51
C HIS A 32 -35.78 -67.26 -54.06
N ARG A 33 -37.09 -67.48 -53.86
CA ARG A 33 -37.74 -67.85 -52.59
C ARG A 33 -37.22 -69.14 -51.96
N SER A 34 -37.14 -69.16 -50.63
CA SER A 34 -37.77 -70.21 -49.80
C SER A 34 -38.84 -69.54 -48.90
N LEU A 35 -39.71 -70.33 -48.25
CA LEU A 35 -40.96 -69.84 -47.65
C LEU A 35 -41.01 -70.02 -46.12
N ILE A 36 -40.58 -68.99 -45.37
CA ILE A 36 -41.03 -68.63 -44.02
C ILE A 36 -40.75 -67.11 -43.86
N LYS A 37 -41.63 -66.37 -43.17
CA LYS A 37 -41.36 -64.96 -42.79
C LYS A 37 -40.69 -64.93 -41.42
N PRO A 38 -39.48 -64.36 -41.25
CA PRO A 38 -38.96 -64.06 -39.93
C PRO A 38 -39.78 -62.94 -39.26
N ILE A 39 -39.86 -62.99 -37.94
CA ILE A 39 -40.68 -62.12 -37.11
C ILE A 39 -39.92 -60.80 -36.84
N LYS A 40 -40.63 -59.66 -36.86
CA LYS A 40 -40.12 -58.39 -36.32
C LYS A 40 -40.69 -58.18 -34.91
N ILE A 41 -39.83 -58.32 -33.90
CA ILE A 41 -40.07 -57.85 -32.54
C ILE A 41 -38.88 -56.99 -32.13
N ASP A 42 -39.04 -55.70 -32.37
CA ASP A 42 -38.41 -54.63 -31.60
C ASP A 42 -39.58 -53.88 -30.88
N GLU A 43 -39.31 -52.79 -30.16
CA GLU A 43 -40.33 -52.04 -29.37
C GLU A 43 -40.93 -52.83 -28.17
N ILE A 44 -40.08 -53.31 -27.27
CA ILE A 44 -40.40 -53.39 -25.83
C ILE A 44 -39.27 -52.67 -25.07
N GLU A 45 -39.30 -51.34 -25.10
CA GLU A 45 -38.44 -50.49 -24.28
C GLU A 45 -39.16 -50.14 -22.97
N VAL A 46 -38.80 -50.85 -21.91
CA VAL A 46 -39.06 -50.40 -20.54
C VAL A 46 -37.85 -49.58 -20.11
N ASN A 47 -38.03 -48.27 -19.96
CA ASN A 47 -37.05 -47.42 -19.29
C ASN A 47 -36.99 -47.80 -17.80
N ASP A 48 -35.97 -48.53 -17.38
CA ASP A 48 -35.58 -48.57 -15.97
C ASP A 48 -35.05 -47.16 -15.61
N PHE A 49 -35.84 -46.36 -14.91
CA PHE A 49 -35.48 -44.99 -14.53
C PHE A 49 -36.20 -44.55 -13.25
N ILE A 50 -35.43 -43.93 -12.34
CA ILE A 50 -35.87 -43.07 -11.23
C ILE A 50 -36.83 -43.73 -10.21
N GLN A 51 -36.26 -44.25 -9.10
CA GLN A 51 -36.96 -44.13 -7.81
C GLN A 51 -37.13 -42.65 -7.50
N SER A 52 -38.36 -42.15 -7.59
CA SER A 52 -38.76 -40.85 -7.08
C SER A 52 -39.91 -41.08 -6.11
N ASN A 53 -39.85 -40.45 -4.93
CA ASN A 53 -40.83 -40.63 -3.87
C ASN A 53 -42.16 -39.97 -4.26
N GLY A 54 -42.97 -40.68 -5.04
CA GLY A 54 -44.23 -40.23 -5.61
C GLY A 54 -45.35 -41.25 -5.41
N ILE A 55 -45.95 -41.22 -4.21
CA ILE A 55 -47.24 -41.84 -3.80
C ILE A 55 -47.72 -42.99 -4.71
N GLU A 56 -47.36 -44.23 -4.36
CA GLU A 56 -48.02 -45.40 -4.95
C GLU A 56 -49.50 -45.43 -4.55
N ILE A 57 -50.38 -45.65 -5.52
CA ILE A 57 -51.80 -45.91 -5.25
C ILE A 57 -51.93 -47.38 -4.86
N ILE A 58 -51.90 -47.65 -3.55
CA ILE A 58 -51.91 -49.00 -2.98
C ILE A 58 -53.31 -49.63 -3.12
N ALA A 59 -53.57 -50.22 -4.28
CA ALA A 59 -54.55 -51.31 -4.37
C ALA A 59 -54.00 -52.50 -3.56
N PRO A 60 -54.80 -53.13 -2.67
CA PRO A 60 -54.30 -54.18 -1.80
C PRO A 60 -53.90 -55.41 -2.61
N ARG A 61 -52.73 -55.96 -2.29
CA ARG A 61 -52.06 -57.00 -3.09
C ARG A 61 -52.06 -58.35 -2.38
N PHE A 62 -51.94 -59.41 -3.17
CA PHE A 62 -51.67 -60.75 -2.70
C PHE A 62 -50.22 -61.10 -3.05
N GLU A 63 -49.42 -61.39 -2.02
CA GLU A 63 -48.05 -61.86 -2.22
C GLU A 63 -48.05 -63.32 -2.68
N TYR A 64 -47.21 -63.63 -3.66
CA TYR A 64 -47.02 -64.99 -4.15
C TYR A 64 -45.54 -65.38 -4.05
N THR A 65 -45.29 -66.63 -3.65
CA THR A 65 -43.94 -67.08 -3.33
C THR A 65 -43.01 -67.05 -4.53
N ALA A 66 -41.77 -66.56 -4.34
CA ALA A 66 -40.76 -66.45 -5.41
C ALA A 66 -40.42 -67.77 -6.14
N LYS A 67 -40.78 -68.94 -5.57
CA LYS A 67 -40.68 -70.25 -6.25
C LYS A 67 -41.61 -70.42 -7.46
N SER A 68 -42.57 -69.51 -7.66
CA SER A 68 -43.57 -69.54 -8.74
C SER A 68 -43.32 -68.47 -9.82
N GLN A 69 -42.09 -67.97 -9.94
CA GLN A 69 -41.63 -66.91 -10.84
C GLN A 69 -41.44 -67.29 -12.34
N PRO A 70 -41.46 -66.24 -13.21
CA PRO A 70 -40.67 -66.07 -14.47
C PRO A 70 -39.07 -65.98 -14.37
N PHE A 71 -38.32 -64.92 -14.82
CA PHE A 71 -36.79 -64.83 -15.03
C PHE A 71 -36.05 -63.39 -14.85
N PRO A 72 -34.73 -63.08 -15.18
CA PRO A 72 -34.01 -61.74 -14.98
C PRO A 72 -32.91 -61.15 -16.01
N HIS A 73 -32.55 -59.80 -16.05
CA HIS A 73 -31.24 -59.06 -16.45
C HIS A 73 -31.28 -57.56 -17.06
N HIS A 74 -30.13 -56.84 -17.37
CA HIS A 74 -29.90 -55.33 -17.68
C HIS A 74 -28.66 -55.00 -18.65
N ASN A 75 -28.25 -53.85 -19.34
CA ASN A 75 -28.47 -52.33 -19.41
C ASN A 75 -28.10 -51.56 -20.82
N LYS A 76 -27.56 -50.27 -20.96
CA LYS A 76 -27.65 -49.14 -22.05
C LYS A 76 -26.41 -48.32 -22.81
N HIS A 77 -26.04 -46.98 -22.63
CA HIS A 77 -24.85 -46.06 -23.15
C HIS A 77 -24.90 -44.88 -24.30
N GLU A 78 -23.86 -43.94 -24.44
CA GLU A 78 -23.71 -42.47 -25.00
C GLU A 78 -22.60 -42.10 -26.14
N ILE A 79 -21.90 -40.94 -26.55
CA ILE A 79 -21.39 -39.50 -26.21
C ILE A 79 -21.15 -38.52 -27.50
N LYS A 80 -20.44 -37.32 -27.78
CA LYS A 80 -19.39 -36.28 -27.25
C LYS A 80 -19.41 -34.70 -27.71
N ASP A 81 -18.42 -34.03 -28.44
CA ASP A 81 -17.89 -32.56 -28.30
C ASP A 81 -17.26 -31.68 -29.54
N SER A 82 -16.94 -30.30 -29.49
CA SER A 82 -16.25 -29.39 -30.57
C SER A 82 -15.75 -27.88 -30.27
N ARG A 83 -14.93 -27.18 -31.13
CA ARG A 83 -14.32 -25.77 -30.99
C ARG A 83 -14.29 -24.86 -32.27
N GLY A 84 -14.11 -23.50 -32.19
CA GLY A 84 -14.04 -22.64 -33.41
C GLY A 84 -13.52 -21.16 -33.46
N GLU A 85 -13.15 -20.45 -32.39
CA GLU A 85 -12.85 -18.98 -32.44
C GLU A 85 -11.42 -18.57 -32.92
N LEU A 86 -10.62 -19.55 -33.32
CA LEU A 86 -9.15 -19.51 -33.44
C LEU A 86 -8.50 -18.56 -34.47
N SER A 87 -9.26 -17.72 -35.20
CA SER A 87 -8.72 -17.00 -36.37
C SER A 87 -8.21 -15.59 -36.08
N LEU A 88 -8.85 -14.83 -35.19
CA LEU A 88 -8.44 -13.44 -34.89
C LEU A 88 -7.29 -13.38 -33.87
N GLU A 89 -7.00 -14.50 -33.21
CA GLU A 89 -5.85 -14.63 -32.31
C GLU A 89 -4.50 -14.54 -33.08
N ILE A 90 -4.49 -14.83 -34.38
CA ILE A 90 -3.31 -15.17 -35.20
C ILE A 90 -2.32 -14.00 -35.43
N ASP A 91 -2.75 -12.74 -35.37
CA ASP A 91 -1.84 -11.58 -35.47
C ASP A 91 -1.46 -10.98 -34.12
N ALA A 92 -2.29 -11.13 -33.08
CA ALA A 92 -1.83 -10.93 -31.71
C ALA A 92 -0.68 -11.93 -31.42
N LEU A 93 -0.82 -13.16 -31.91
CA LEU A 93 0.19 -14.22 -32.09
C LEU A 93 1.46 -13.82 -32.88
N LYS A 94 1.79 -12.55 -33.12
CA LYS A 94 3.09 -12.14 -33.72
C LYS A 94 4.05 -11.50 -32.72
N GLU A 95 3.63 -10.47 -31.99
CA GLU A 95 4.38 -10.04 -30.80
C GLU A 95 4.21 -11.06 -29.68
N ILE A 96 2.99 -11.59 -29.53
CA ILE A 96 2.75 -12.78 -28.73
C ILE A 96 3.35 -14.04 -29.41
N ASN A 97 3.94 -14.02 -30.61
CA ASN A 97 4.87 -15.10 -31.03
C ASN A 97 6.31 -14.86 -30.59
N ILE A 98 6.81 -13.65 -30.37
CA ILE A 98 8.15 -13.52 -29.78
C ILE A 98 8.08 -13.87 -28.29
N GLU A 99 7.01 -13.45 -27.61
CA GLU A 99 6.71 -13.94 -26.27
C GLU A 99 6.30 -15.42 -26.25
N ARG A 100 5.41 -15.91 -27.15
CA ARG A 100 5.15 -17.36 -27.26
C ARG A 100 6.35 -18.13 -27.77
N TYR A 101 7.34 -17.63 -28.50
CA TYR A 101 8.50 -18.44 -28.84
C TYR A 101 9.35 -18.68 -27.58
N SER A 102 9.61 -17.64 -26.77
CA SER A 102 10.27 -17.83 -25.47
C SER A 102 9.42 -18.63 -24.47
N ILE A 103 8.11 -18.37 -24.39
CA ILE A 103 7.20 -19.08 -23.48
C ILE A 103 6.89 -20.49 -23.98
N MET A 104 6.81 -20.77 -25.28
CA MET A 104 6.58 -22.10 -25.87
C MET A 104 7.85 -22.92 -25.91
N GLU A 105 9.03 -22.33 -26.05
CA GLU A 105 10.31 -23.01 -25.81
C GLU A 105 10.40 -23.43 -24.33
N ARG A 106 9.98 -22.56 -23.40
CA ARG A 106 9.85 -22.89 -21.97
C ARG A 106 8.74 -23.90 -21.68
N THR A 107 7.54 -23.81 -22.27
CA THR A 107 6.47 -24.79 -22.04
C THR A 107 6.72 -26.11 -22.74
N THR A 108 7.31 -26.16 -23.94
CA THR A 108 7.72 -27.42 -24.57
C THR A 108 8.83 -28.10 -23.77
N SER A 109 9.80 -27.35 -23.26
CA SER A 109 10.78 -27.89 -22.30
C SER A 109 10.11 -28.44 -21.04
N LYS A 110 9.19 -27.67 -20.42
CA LYS A 110 8.40 -28.11 -19.25
C LYS A 110 7.48 -29.29 -19.52
N VAL A 111 6.88 -29.38 -20.71
CA VAL A 111 6.05 -30.51 -21.16
C VAL A 111 6.92 -31.74 -21.39
N VAL A 112 8.13 -31.60 -21.94
CA VAL A 112 9.10 -32.71 -22.02
C VAL A 112 9.55 -33.16 -20.62
N GLU A 113 9.81 -32.23 -19.69
CA GLU A 113 10.10 -32.55 -18.29
C GLU A 113 8.91 -33.26 -17.59
N CYS A 114 7.68 -32.78 -17.79
CA CYS A 114 6.49 -33.39 -17.20
C CYS A 114 6.14 -34.75 -17.82
N ASN A 115 6.38 -34.95 -19.12
CA ASN A 115 6.25 -36.26 -19.77
C ASN A 115 7.30 -37.26 -19.22
N LYS A 116 8.56 -36.84 -19.07
CA LYS A 116 9.59 -37.68 -18.42
C LYS A 116 9.18 -38.08 -17.00
N LEU A 117 8.60 -37.16 -16.22
CA LEU A 117 8.07 -37.46 -14.89
C LEU A 117 6.88 -38.44 -14.97
N LEU A 118 5.92 -38.24 -15.89
CA LEU A 118 4.79 -39.16 -16.09
C LEU A 118 5.24 -40.57 -16.50
N ASP A 119 6.25 -40.69 -17.37
CA ASP A 119 6.80 -41.99 -17.77
C ASP A 119 7.47 -42.70 -16.58
N LEU A 120 8.26 -41.98 -15.78
CA LEU A 120 8.87 -42.50 -14.54
C LEU A 120 7.79 -42.92 -13.51
N ILE A 121 6.74 -42.11 -13.35
CA ILE A 121 5.58 -42.41 -12.49
C ILE A 121 4.85 -43.67 -12.97
N LYS A 122 4.60 -43.81 -14.28
CA LYS A 122 3.92 -44.98 -14.89
C LYS A 122 4.74 -46.26 -14.78
N VAL A 123 6.07 -46.16 -14.94
CA VAL A 123 6.98 -47.32 -14.75
C VAL A 123 6.94 -47.78 -13.29
N LEU A 124 7.01 -46.87 -12.31
CA LEU A 124 6.91 -47.24 -10.90
C LEU A 124 5.50 -47.77 -10.54
N SER A 125 4.42 -47.11 -10.97
CA SER A 125 3.06 -47.54 -10.62
C SER A 125 2.74 -48.94 -11.15
N THR A 126 3.12 -49.24 -12.39
CA THR A 126 2.92 -50.58 -12.98
C THR A 126 3.84 -51.65 -12.39
N GLN A 127 5.07 -51.31 -12.00
CA GLN A 127 5.99 -52.23 -11.33
C GLN A 127 5.53 -52.61 -9.91
N TYR A 128 4.98 -51.66 -9.15
CA TYR A 128 4.60 -51.84 -7.74
C TYR A 128 3.09 -52.01 -7.52
N LYS A 129 2.28 -51.96 -8.59
CA LYS A 129 0.81 -52.00 -8.55
C LYS A 129 0.19 -50.96 -7.60
N ILE A 130 0.73 -49.75 -7.62
CA ILE A 130 0.21 -48.66 -6.81
C ILE A 130 -0.90 -47.98 -7.60
N GLU A 131 -2.12 -48.06 -7.10
CA GLU A 131 -3.25 -47.28 -7.59
C GLU A 131 -2.94 -45.78 -7.45
N LEU A 132 -3.18 -45.06 -8.53
CA LEU A 132 -2.95 -43.63 -8.65
C LEU A 132 -4.14 -43.03 -9.38
N ASP A 133 -4.50 -41.83 -8.96
CA ASP A 133 -5.47 -40.95 -9.62
C ASP A 133 -5.20 -40.90 -11.14
N GLN A 134 -6.04 -41.62 -11.90
CA GLN A 134 -5.89 -41.75 -13.34
C GLN A 134 -6.28 -40.45 -14.05
N GLU A 135 -7.20 -39.67 -13.47
CA GLU A 135 -7.53 -38.32 -13.96
C GLU A 135 -6.33 -37.38 -13.83
N LEU A 136 -5.46 -37.58 -12.84
CA LEU A 136 -4.20 -36.84 -12.71
C LEU A 136 -3.09 -37.30 -13.69
N ILE A 137 -3.04 -38.58 -14.05
CA ILE A 137 -1.96 -39.17 -14.86
C ILE A 137 -2.28 -39.21 -16.37
N GLU A 138 -3.56 -39.22 -16.74
CA GLU A 138 -4.02 -39.20 -18.14
C GLU A 138 -4.50 -37.81 -18.63
N ALA A 139 -4.62 -36.82 -17.74
CA ALA A 139 -4.90 -35.45 -18.16
C ALA A 139 -3.81 -34.93 -19.14
N PRO A 140 -4.21 -34.34 -20.28
CA PRO A 140 -3.25 -33.93 -21.31
C PRO A 140 -2.38 -32.76 -20.84
N LEU A 141 -1.06 -32.90 -20.98
CA LEU A 141 -0.10 -31.81 -20.79
C LEU A 141 -0.18 -30.74 -21.90
N ASP A 142 -0.73 -31.10 -23.07
CA ASP A 142 -0.87 -30.22 -24.23
C ASP A 142 -1.97 -29.17 -24.02
N GLY A 143 -1.58 -27.90 -23.92
CA GLY A 143 -2.47 -26.74 -23.87
C GLY A 143 -2.57 -26.04 -22.50
N LEU A 144 -1.88 -26.54 -21.47
CA LEU A 144 -1.72 -25.84 -20.19
C LEU A 144 -0.79 -24.62 -20.33
N THR A 145 -1.04 -23.57 -19.54
CA THR A 145 -0.15 -22.40 -19.46
C THR A 145 1.14 -22.72 -18.69
N LEU A 146 2.18 -21.89 -18.82
CA LEU A 146 3.45 -22.09 -18.12
C LEU A 146 3.30 -22.18 -16.60
N SER A 147 2.43 -21.35 -16.00
CA SER A 147 2.17 -21.38 -14.55
C SER A 147 1.41 -22.64 -14.12
N GLU A 148 0.50 -23.16 -14.96
CA GLU A 148 -0.22 -24.39 -14.67
C GLU A 148 0.71 -25.61 -14.83
N LEU A 149 1.58 -25.60 -15.85
CA LEU A 149 2.66 -26.59 -16.02
C LEU A 149 3.64 -26.58 -14.85
N ASP A 150 4.00 -25.42 -14.30
CA ASP A 150 4.81 -25.34 -13.08
C ASP A 150 4.09 -25.98 -11.87
N THR A 151 2.80 -25.67 -11.66
CA THR A 151 2.03 -26.34 -10.60
C THR A 151 1.87 -27.85 -10.85
N ARG A 152 1.68 -28.26 -12.11
CA ARG A 152 1.55 -29.67 -12.49
C ARG A 152 2.86 -30.41 -12.27
N GLN A 153 3.99 -29.83 -12.66
CA GLN A 153 5.31 -30.37 -12.40
C GLN A 153 5.57 -30.56 -10.89
N VAL A 154 5.15 -29.61 -10.04
CA VAL A 154 5.24 -29.76 -8.58
C VAL A 154 4.37 -30.93 -8.10
N THR A 155 3.11 -31.03 -8.53
CA THR A 155 2.26 -32.18 -8.13
C THR A 155 2.78 -33.53 -8.63
N LEU A 156 3.35 -33.58 -9.84
CA LEU A 156 3.96 -34.79 -10.39
C LEU A 156 5.26 -35.15 -9.66
N LEU A 157 6.05 -34.17 -9.22
CA LEU A 157 7.23 -34.40 -8.37
C LEU A 157 6.83 -34.94 -7.00
N ASP A 158 5.86 -34.33 -6.32
CA ASP A 158 5.43 -34.82 -4.99
C ASP A 158 4.86 -36.25 -5.07
N ILE A 159 4.17 -36.60 -6.17
CA ILE A 159 3.68 -37.96 -6.43
C ILE A 159 4.81 -38.91 -6.81
N TYR A 160 5.76 -38.50 -7.65
CA TYR A 160 6.95 -39.30 -7.98
C TYR A 160 7.78 -39.60 -6.73
N ASP A 161 7.99 -38.61 -5.87
CA ASP A 161 8.71 -38.74 -4.61
C ASP A 161 7.97 -39.66 -3.61
N GLN A 162 6.63 -39.58 -3.53
CA GLN A 162 5.81 -40.49 -2.73
C GLN A 162 5.88 -41.93 -3.27
N LEU A 163 5.71 -42.13 -4.58
CA LEU A 163 5.83 -43.44 -5.23
C LEU A 163 7.21 -44.03 -5.08
N TYR A 164 8.27 -43.21 -5.17
CA TYR A 164 9.63 -43.65 -4.93
C TYR A 164 9.81 -44.12 -3.50
N GLN A 165 9.34 -43.35 -2.50
CA GLN A 165 9.36 -43.78 -1.09
C GLN A 165 8.54 -45.06 -0.83
N ILE A 166 7.38 -45.22 -1.47
CA ILE A 166 6.57 -46.45 -1.35
C ILE A 166 7.29 -47.63 -2.01
N SER A 167 7.86 -47.45 -3.21
CA SER A 167 8.64 -48.49 -3.92
C SER A 167 9.85 -48.96 -3.12
N PHE A 168 10.50 -48.02 -2.41
CA PHE A 168 11.60 -48.29 -1.52
C PHE A 168 11.17 -49.11 -0.29
N GLN A 169 10.06 -48.71 0.35
CA GLN A 169 9.47 -49.47 1.45
C GLN A 169 9.02 -50.86 1.00
N GLU A 170 8.46 -50.98 -0.21
CA GLU A 170 8.07 -52.24 -0.85
C GLU A 170 9.26 -53.21 -0.99
N GLU A 171 10.40 -52.78 -1.56
CA GLU A 171 11.59 -53.65 -1.68
C GLU A 171 12.21 -54.01 -0.33
N VAL A 172 12.29 -53.05 0.62
CA VAL A 172 12.72 -53.35 2.00
C VAL A 172 11.78 -54.38 2.66
N GLN A 173 10.47 -54.29 2.41
CA GLN A 173 9.49 -55.26 2.91
C GLN A 173 9.50 -56.58 2.13
N LYS A 174 9.94 -56.62 0.86
CA LYS A 174 10.17 -57.87 0.12
C LYS A 174 11.40 -58.60 0.66
N ILE A 175 12.49 -57.89 0.95
CA ILE A 175 13.69 -58.49 1.56
C ILE A 175 13.39 -58.99 2.97
N ARG A 176 12.74 -58.19 3.83
CA ARG A 176 12.27 -58.66 5.16
C ARG A 176 11.33 -59.86 5.09
N ARG A 177 10.44 -59.93 4.09
CA ARG A 177 9.59 -61.11 3.85
C ARG A 177 10.42 -62.33 3.38
N ARG A 178 11.50 -62.15 2.62
CA ARG A 178 12.46 -63.23 2.29
C ARG A 178 13.21 -63.71 3.53
N GLU A 179 13.74 -62.78 4.34
CA GLU A 179 14.46 -62.99 5.60
C GLU A 179 13.63 -63.82 6.60
N LEU A 180 12.42 -63.35 6.95
CA LEU A 180 11.46 -64.10 7.77
C LEU A 180 11.11 -65.48 7.19
N SER A 181 11.07 -65.61 5.85
CA SER A 181 10.83 -66.91 5.19
C SER A 181 12.05 -67.84 5.19
N LEU A 182 13.24 -67.35 5.53
CA LEU A 182 14.46 -68.15 5.70
C LEU A 182 14.61 -68.58 7.17
N GLU A 183 14.34 -67.67 8.11
CA GLU A 183 14.22 -67.99 9.55
C GLU A 183 13.16 -69.08 9.79
N SER A 184 11.97 -68.94 9.19
CA SER A 184 10.91 -69.95 9.29
C SER A 184 11.22 -71.29 8.58
N LYS A 185 12.41 -71.45 8.00
CA LYS A 185 12.89 -72.69 7.35
C LYS A 185 14.11 -73.31 8.06
N GLU A 186 14.45 -72.86 9.27
CA GLU A 186 15.63 -73.37 10.00
C GLU A 186 15.56 -74.85 10.39
N GLU A 187 14.39 -75.50 10.37
CA GLU A 187 14.20 -76.91 10.79
C GLU A 187 14.86 -77.98 9.88
N GLY A 188 15.76 -77.61 8.94
CA GLY A 188 16.29 -78.56 7.95
C GLY A 188 17.67 -78.25 7.33
N HIS A 189 18.76 -78.54 8.05
CA HIS A 189 20.06 -78.96 7.50
C HIS A 189 20.75 -78.11 6.39
N LYS A 190 20.47 -76.81 6.25
CA LYS A 190 21.09 -75.92 5.21
C LYS A 190 21.72 -74.61 5.70
N GLN A 191 22.19 -74.55 6.96
CA GLN A 191 22.69 -73.33 7.61
C GLN A 191 23.71 -72.51 6.79
N SER A 192 24.67 -73.12 6.10
CA SER A 192 25.66 -72.36 5.30
C SER A 192 25.04 -71.67 4.08
N SER A 193 24.09 -72.31 3.41
CA SER A 193 23.35 -71.77 2.26
C SER A 193 22.34 -70.71 2.67
N ILE A 194 21.78 -70.80 3.88
CA ILE A 194 20.92 -69.76 4.46
C ILE A 194 21.77 -68.54 4.79
N LYS A 195 22.91 -68.72 5.48
CA LYS A 195 23.78 -67.61 5.85
C LYS A 195 24.31 -66.85 4.63
N SER A 196 24.76 -67.52 3.57
CA SER A 196 25.22 -66.83 2.35
C SER A 196 24.13 -66.01 1.66
N GLU A 197 22.86 -66.40 1.80
CA GLU A 197 21.73 -65.66 1.22
C GLU A 197 21.31 -64.48 2.12
N ILE A 198 21.44 -64.60 3.45
CA ILE A 198 21.28 -63.48 4.41
C ILE A 198 22.40 -62.44 4.23
N ASP A 199 23.66 -62.87 4.15
CA ASP A 199 24.81 -62.00 3.87
C ASP A 199 24.58 -61.23 2.55
N ARG A 200 24.09 -61.91 1.50
CA ARG A 200 23.69 -61.28 0.23
C ARG A 200 22.53 -60.28 0.37
N GLN A 201 21.48 -60.62 1.13
CA GLN A 201 20.34 -59.72 1.39
C GLN A 201 20.73 -58.48 2.20
N SER A 202 21.72 -58.58 3.09
CA SER A 202 22.27 -57.41 3.80
C SER A 202 22.98 -56.44 2.86
N VAL A 203 23.71 -56.95 1.86
CA VAL A 203 24.33 -56.12 0.80
C VAL A 203 23.26 -55.50 -0.10
N GLU A 204 22.20 -56.24 -0.44
CA GLU A 204 21.03 -55.73 -1.18
C GLU A 204 20.36 -54.55 -0.41
N LEU A 205 20.15 -54.69 0.90
CA LEU A 205 19.63 -53.63 1.78
C LEU A 205 20.56 -52.42 1.94
N ASP A 206 21.87 -52.62 2.03
CA ASP A 206 22.83 -51.50 2.17
C ASP A 206 23.15 -50.79 0.85
N LEU A 207 22.89 -51.43 -0.30
CA LEU A 207 22.85 -50.75 -1.60
C LEU A 207 21.56 -49.93 -1.74
N LEU A 208 20.41 -50.51 -1.38
CA LEU A 208 19.12 -49.81 -1.35
C LEU A 208 19.17 -48.57 -0.45
N ARG A 209 19.67 -48.67 0.79
CA ARG A 209 19.86 -47.51 1.69
C ARG A 209 20.72 -46.41 1.07
N ARG A 210 21.75 -46.76 0.29
CA ARG A 210 22.57 -45.78 -0.44
C ARG A 210 21.81 -45.14 -1.61
N GLU A 211 20.92 -45.87 -2.28
CA GLU A 211 20.03 -45.31 -3.31
C GLU A 211 19.07 -44.27 -2.69
N GLU A 212 18.46 -44.59 -1.54
CA GLU A 212 17.54 -43.68 -0.83
C GLU A 212 18.25 -42.42 -0.30
N VAL A 213 19.43 -42.57 0.31
CA VAL A 213 20.22 -41.42 0.80
C VAL A 213 20.63 -40.52 -0.38
N LEU A 214 21.19 -41.09 -1.45
CA LEU A 214 21.63 -40.31 -2.61
C LEU A 214 20.46 -39.57 -3.29
N TYR A 215 19.28 -40.19 -3.36
CA TYR A 215 18.06 -39.54 -3.86
C TYR A 215 17.63 -38.35 -2.99
N ARG A 216 17.68 -38.49 -1.65
CA ARG A 216 17.41 -37.38 -0.71
C ARG A 216 18.44 -36.25 -0.80
N ASP A 217 19.71 -36.60 -1.02
CA ASP A 217 20.80 -35.64 -1.18
C ASP A 217 20.65 -34.87 -2.51
N ILE A 218 20.37 -35.56 -3.62
CA ILE A 218 19.99 -34.94 -4.91
C ILE A 218 18.83 -33.96 -4.74
N ARG A 219 17.73 -34.35 -4.07
CA ARG A 219 16.56 -33.48 -3.81
C ARG A 219 16.88 -32.26 -2.93
N SER A 220 17.83 -32.37 -2.00
CA SER A 220 18.13 -31.31 -1.01
C SER A 220 19.27 -30.37 -1.40
N SER A 221 20.09 -30.79 -2.37
CA SER A 221 21.21 -30.03 -2.94
C SER A 221 20.80 -28.68 -3.53
N ARG A 222 21.78 -27.76 -3.64
CA ARG A 222 21.56 -26.36 -4.06
C ARG A 222 22.64 -25.79 -4.98
N THR A 223 23.67 -26.56 -5.27
CA THR A 223 24.82 -26.20 -6.11
C THR A 223 24.86 -27.09 -7.33
N ILE A 224 25.31 -26.55 -8.46
CA ILE A 224 25.43 -27.29 -9.72
C ILE A 224 26.60 -28.29 -9.63
N GLU A 225 27.70 -27.87 -8.98
CA GLU A 225 28.92 -28.65 -8.73
C GLU A 225 28.63 -30.04 -8.12
N PHE A 226 27.68 -30.13 -7.19
CA PHE A 226 27.28 -31.38 -6.54
C PHE A 226 26.81 -32.45 -7.55
N PHE A 227 26.18 -32.05 -8.64
CA PHE A 227 25.67 -32.96 -9.67
C PHE A 227 26.75 -33.39 -10.66
N GLU A 228 27.74 -32.53 -10.91
CA GLU A 228 28.86 -32.82 -11.81
C GLU A 228 29.84 -33.84 -11.18
N GLU A 229 29.84 -33.95 -9.85
CA GLU A 229 30.62 -34.93 -9.07
C GLU A 229 29.90 -36.27 -8.80
N LEU A 230 28.64 -36.45 -9.26
CA LEU A 230 27.87 -37.69 -9.02
C LEU A 230 28.36 -38.88 -9.88
N ASP A 231 28.91 -39.91 -9.22
CA ASP A 231 29.12 -41.24 -9.82
C ASP A 231 27.99 -42.21 -9.41
N PHE A 232 27.44 -42.91 -10.41
CA PHE A 232 26.40 -43.93 -10.24
C PHE A 232 26.92 -45.36 -10.42
N SER A 233 28.22 -45.54 -10.70
CA SER A 233 28.83 -46.83 -11.11
C SER A 233 28.61 -47.99 -10.12
N ASP A 234 28.52 -47.70 -8.82
CA ASP A 234 28.31 -48.69 -7.76
C ASP A 234 26.87 -49.26 -7.67
N PHE A 235 25.91 -48.66 -8.39
CA PHE A 235 24.49 -49.05 -8.32
C PHE A 235 24.07 -50.04 -9.43
N PRO A 236 23.01 -50.86 -9.21
CA PRO A 236 22.42 -51.69 -10.26
C PRO A 236 21.93 -50.86 -11.46
N VAL A 237 21.97 -51.41 -12.67
CA VAL A 237 21.63 -50.70 -13.94
C VAL A 237 20.25 -50.02 -13.89
N GLU A 238 19.26 -50.67 -13.26
CA GLU A 238 17.91 -50.13 -13.09
C GLU A 238 17.86 -48.94 -12.11
N ALA A 239 18.72 -48.95 -11.07
CA ALA A 239 18.90 -47.85 -10.14
C ALA A 239 19.68 -46.69 -10.76
N GLN A 240 20.74 -46.99 -11.54
CA GLN A 240 21.49 -45.99 -12.32
C GLN A 240 20.56 -45.20 -13.26
N ALA A 241 19.66 -45.89 -13.96
CA ALA A 241 18.70 -45.23 -14.85
C ALA A 241 17.73 -44.29 -14.09
N ARG A 242 17.25 -44.69 -12.90
CA ARG A 242 16.39 -43.84 -12.03
C ARG A 242 17.16 -42.64 -11.47
N LEU A 243 18.27 -42.89 -10.78
CA LEU A 243 19.10 -41.87 -10.14
C LEU A 243 19.60 -40.83 -11.15
N LYS A 244 20.08 -41.27 -12.32
CA LYS A 244 20.49 -40.35 -13.38
C LYS A 244 19.32 -39.50 -13.89
N SER A 245 18.15 -40.10 -14.14
CA SER A 245 16.98 -39.34 -14.60
C SER A 245 16.50 -38.30 -13.58
N HIS A 246 16.65 -38.59 -12.28
CA HIS A 246 16.37 -37.66 -11.18
C HIS A 246 17.43 -36.55 -11.08
N SER A 247 18.71 -36.91 -11.20
CA SER A 247 19.87 -36.00 -11.24
C SER A 247 19.76 -34.99 -12.40
N ASP A 248 19.60 -35.49 -13.63
CA ASP A 248 19.48 -34.68 -14.86
C ASP A 248 18.31 -33.67 -14.76
N PHE A 249 17.22 -34.04 -14.06
CA PHE A 249 16.07 -33.16 -13.83
C PHE A 249 16.38 -32.02 -12.83
N TYR A 250 16.93 -32.33 -11.65
CA TYR A 250 17.25 -31.29 -10.65
C TYR A 250 18.41 -30.39 -11.13
N TYR A 251 19.37 -30.93 -11.91
CA TYR A 251 20.41 -30.17 -12.60
C TYR A 251 19.84 -29.14 -13.59
N SER A 252 18.89 -29.53 -14.45
CA SER A 252 18.16 -28.62 -15.37
C SER A 252 17.54 -27.45 -14.59
N ARG A 253 16.81 -27.78 -13.51
CA ARG A 253 16.12 -26.80 -12.68
C ARG A 253 17.04 -25.83 -11.95
N LEU A 254 18.18 -26.31 -11.43
CA LEU A 254 19.19 -25.46 -10.78
C LEU A 254 19.90 -24.57 -11.79
N THR A 255 20.22 -25.10 -12.98
CA THR A 255 20.82 -24.32 -14.07
C THR A 255 19.92 -23.18 -14.53
N GLU A 256 18.61 -23.42 -14.74
CA GLU A 256 17.66 -22.35 -15.09
C GLU A 256 17.49 -21.33 -13.95
N LYS A 257 17.50 -21.77 -12.69
CA LYS A 257 17.46 -20.84 -11.54
C LYS A 257 18.68 -19.92 -11.50
N VAL A 258 19.88 -20.49 -11.63
CA VAL A 258 21.14 -19.72 -11.66
C VAL A 258 21.20 -18.78 -12.86
N ARG A 259 20.68 -19.19 -14.03
CA ARG A 259 20.52 -18.30 -15.19
C ARG A 259 19.62 -17.09 -14.87
N ILE A 260 18.46 -17.30 -14.26
CA ILE A 260 17.52 -16.23 -13.92
C ILE A 260 18.09 -15.28 -12.86
N GLU A 261 18.81 -15.82 -11.87
CA GLU A 261 19.48 -15.01 -10.84
C GLU A 261 20.63 -14.18 -11.48
N SER A 262 21.42 -14.77 -12.37
CA SER A 262 22.46 -14.05 -13.13
C SER A 262 21.88 -12.98 -14.07
N GLU A 263 20.80 -13.26 -14.82
CA GLU A 263 20.10 -12.28 -15.66
C GLU A 263 19.60 -11.08 -14.82
N PHE A 264 19.15 -11.32 -13.59
CA PHE A 264 18.66 -10.28 -12.69
C PHE A 264 19.81 -9.45 -12.09
N GLU A 265 20.90 -10.09 -11.68
CA GLU A 265 22.10 -9.40 -11.18
C GLU A 265 22.75 -8.57 -12.28
N ASN A 266 22.96 -9.12 -13.48
CA ASN A 266 23.49 -8.40 -14.64
C ASN A 266 22.63 -7.17 -14.96
N TYR A 267 21.30 -7.34 -15.08
CA TYR A 267 20.39 -6.22 -15.30
C TYR A 267 20.48 -5.15 -14.20
N THR A 268 20.60 -5.56 -12.93
CA THR A 268 20.72 -4.63 -11.81
C THR A 268 22.05 -3.87 -11.85
N ASN A 269 23.16 -4.57 -12.14
CA ASN A 269 24.48 -3.99 -12.27
C ASN A 269 24.55 -2.99 -13.43
N TYR A 270 24.10 -3.38 -14.63
CA TYR A 270 24.02 -2.46 -15.78
C TYR A 270 23.12 -1.26 -15.50
N LYS A 271 21.98 -1.46 -14.83
CA LYS A 271 21.08 -0.35 -14.44
C LYS A 271 21.77 0.62 -13.48
N GLN A 272 22.57 0.12 -12.53
CA GLN A 272 23.35 0.99 -11.64
C GLN A 272 24.42 1.75 -12.43
N VAL A 273 25.25 1.06 -13.23
CA VAL A 273 26.30 1.68 -14.08
C VAL A 273 25.73 2.79 -14.96
N VAL A 274 24.63 2.52 -15.69
CA VAL A 274 23.97 3.52 -16.56
C VAL A 274 23.47 4.73 -15.76
N LEU A 275 23.06 4.57 -14.50
CA LEU A 275 22.60 5.69 -13.66
C LEU A 275 23.74 6.44 -12.95
N SER A 276 24.80 5.73 -12.57
CA SER A 276 25.93 6.29 -11.81
C SER A 276 27.02 6.91 -12.68
N SER A 277 27.20 6.45 -13.93
CA SER A 277 28.20 7.01 -14.82
C SER A 277 27.89 8.46 -15.17
N GLU A 278 28.93 9.28 -15.15
CA GLU A 278 28.92 10.72 -15.49
C GLU A 278 29.56 10.98 -16.87
N ASN A 279 30.38 10.05 -17.36
CA ASN A 279 30.96 10.10 -18.71
C ASN A 279 29.97 9.55 -19.75
N GLN A 280 29.68 10.33 -20.78
CA GLN A 280 28.79 9.96 -21.89
C GLN A 280 29.34 8.83 -22.76
N GLU A 281 30.63 8.82 -23.07
CA GLU A 281 31.26 7.87 -23.99
C GLU A 281 31.21 6.45 -23.43
N GLU A 282 31.51 6.28 -22.14
CA GLU A 282 31.46 5.00 -21.42
C GLU A 282 30.08 4.34 -21.47
N ILE A 283 29.00 5.13 -21.33
CA ILE A 283 27.62 4.60 -21.38
C ILE A 283 27.22 4.30 -22.83
N GLN A 284 27.78 5.02 -23.81
CA GLN A 284 27.47 4.83 -25.23
C GLN A 284 28.17 3.61 -25.84
N GLU A 285 29.37 3.25 -25.37
CA GLU A 285 30.04 1.99 -25.74
C GLU A 285 29.51 0.75 -24.96
N LEU A 286 28.76 0.97 -23.88
CA LEU A 286 28.28 -0.08 -22.97
C LEU A 286 27.37 -1.10 -23.68
N LYS A 287 27.81 -2.36 -23.70
CA LYS A 287 27.03 -3.50 -24.21
C LYS A 287 26.35 -4.25 -23.07
N PHE A 288 25.06 -4.50 -23.24
CA PHE A 288 24.23 -5.28 -22.32
C PHE A 288 24.21 -6.74 -22.75
N GLU A 289 25.02 -7.57 -22.09
CA GLU A 289 25.15 -9.02 -22.32
C GLU A 289 24.60 -9.79 -21.10
N GLY A 290 24.22 -11.06 -21.27
CA GLY A 290 23.71 -11.87 -20.14
C GLY A 290 22.43 -11.33 -19.48
N VAL A 291 21.55 -10.67 -20.24
CA VAL A 291 20.23 -10.15 -19.82
C VAL A 291 19.18 -10.52 -20.88
N ASN A 292 17.91 -10.70 -20.49
CA ASN A 292 16.85 -11.02 -21.45
C ASN A 292 16.37 -9.80 -22.27
N ASN A 293 15.70 -10.08 -23.38
CA ASN A 293 15.27 -9.06 -24.36
C ASN A 293 14.48 -7.89 -23.73
N LYS A 294 13.63 -8.13 -22.72
CA LYS A 294 12.86 -7.07 -22.05
C LYS A 294 13.76 -6.17 -21.20
N GLN A 295 14.66 -6.78 -20.42
CA GLN A 295 15.69 -6.07 -19.67
C GLN A 295 16.59 -5.26 -20.60
N GLN A 296 17.01 -5.84 -21.73
CA GLN A 296 17.89 -5.20 -22.70
C GLN A 296 17.24 -3.97 -23.35
N ILE A 297 15.97 -4.06 -23.78
CA ILE A 297 15.21 -2.90 -24.31
C ILE A 297 15.14 -1.79 -23.27
N HIS A 298 14.78 -2.11 -22.02
CA HIS A 298 14.68 -1.13 -20.95
C HIS A 298 16.02 -0.49 -20.57
N LEU A 299 17.14 -1.24 -20.61
CA LEU A 299 18.48 -0.71 -20.40
C LEU A 299 18.92 0.25 -21.52
N ASN A 300 18.61 -0.07 -22.79
CA ASN A 300 18.83 0.84 -23.91
C ASN A 300 18.02 2.14 -23.73
N GLU A 301 16.73 2.05 -23.38
CA GLU A 301 15.93 3.25 -23.06
C GLU A 301 16.50 4.09 -21.92
N LEU A 302 17.06 3.46 -20.87
CA LEU A 302 17.67 4.17 -19.74
C LEU A 302 18.98 4.85 -20.15
N ARG A 303 19.84 4.22 -20.95
CA ARG A 303 21.02 4.86 -21.56
C ARG A 303 20.60 6.08 -22.37
N ASP A 304 19.68 5.91 -23.31
CA ASP A 304 19.32 6.96 -24.26
C ASP A 304 18.60 8.15 -23.57
N LYS A 305 18.06 7.93 -22.36
CA LYS A 305 17.57 8.99 -21.45
C LYS A 305 18.71 9.63 -20.63
N ARG A 306 19.67 8.85 -20.11
CA ARG A 306 20.83 9.36 -19.36
C ARG A 306 21.75 10.20 -20.22
N ILE A 307 22.05 9.76 -21.46
CA ILE A 307 22.89 10.50 -22.40
C ILE A 307 22.32 11.92 -22.61
N LYS A 308 21.01 12.06 -22.87
CA LYS A 308 20.34 13.36 -23.01
C LYS A 308 20.38 14.24 -21.77
N ILE A 309 20.46 13.64 -20.57
CA ILE A 309 20.64 14.38 -19.32
C ILE A 309 22.09 14.88 -19.22
N LEU A 310 23.07 14.04 -19.58
CA LEU A 310 24.48 14.43 -19.63
C LEU A 310 24.77 15.49 -20.70
N ASP A 311 24.16 15.39 -21.89
CA ASP A 311 24.23 16.41 -22.96
C ASP A 311 23.81 17.80 -22.42
N ILE A 312 22.68 17.85 -21.70
CA ILE A 312 22.16 19.10 -21.09
C ILE A 312 23.06 19.57 -19.95
N GLN A 313 23.55 18.66 -19.09
CA GLN A 313 24.46 19.04 -18.01
C GLN A 313 25.81 19.57 -18.53
N ALA A 314 26.34 19.00 -19.62
CA ALA A 314 27.56 19.46 -20.27
C ALA A 314 27.37 20.82 -20.96
N LEU A 315 26.24 21.04 -21.64
CA LEU A 315 25.90 22.34 -22.24
C LEU A 315 25.77 23.42 -21.16
N ASN A 316 24.99 23.17 -20.10
CA ASN A 316 24.82 24.11 -19.00
C ASN A 316 26.16 24.44 -18.33
N ALA A 317 27.01 23.44 -18.07
CA ALA A 317 28.33 23.65 -17.47
C ALA A 317 29.28 24.44 -18.41
N GLN A 318 29.15 24.28 -19.73
CA GLN A 318 29.88 25.07 -20.71
C GLN A 318 29.40 26.53 -20.72
N GLU A 319 28.08 26.77 -20.65
CA GLU A 319 27.49 28.11 -20.57
C GLU A 319 27.84 28.81 -19.24
N GLU A 320 27.79 28.10 -18.10
CA GLU A 320 28.22 28.61 -16.79
C GLU A 320 29.73 28.92 -16.74
N ALA A 321 30.57 28.07 -17.32
CA ALA A 321 32.01 28.35 -17.39
C ALA A 321 32.29 29.60 -18.25
N LYS A 322 31.61 29.73 -19.40
CA LYS A 322 31.69 30.93 -20.25
C LYS A 322 31.17 32.19 -19.57
N SER A 323 30.08 32.08 -18.80
CA SER A 323 29.54 33.23 -18.08
C SER A 323 30.58 33.71 -17.05
N ALA A 324 31.17 32.80 -16.27
CA ALA A 324 32.21 33.12 -15.29
C ALA A 324 33.47 33.76 -15.93
N GLU A 325 33.92 33.25 -17.09
CA GLU A 325 35.01 33.86 -17.86
C GLU A 325 34.66 35.29 -18.33
N LEU A 326 33.44 35.51 -18.83
CA LEU A 326 32.97 36.82 -19.29
C LEU A 326 32.78 37.81 -18.13
N TYR A 327 32.22 37.37 -17.00
CA TYR A 327 32.12 38.15 -15.76
C TYR A 327 33.51 38.66 -15.32
N LEU A 328 34.48 37.76 -15.20
CA LEU A 328 35.83 38.10 -14.76
C LEU A 328 36.56 38.99 -15.79
N ALA A 329 36.32 38.80 -17.09
CA ALA A 329 36.87 39.66 -18.14
C ALA A 329 36.27 41.08 -18.10
N ILE A 330 34.99 41.23 -17.76
CA ILE A 330 34.34 42.54 -17.58
C ILE A 330 34.87 43.24 -16.31
N GLU A 331 34.93 42.55 -15.16
CA GLU A 331 35.42 43.13 -13.90
C GLU A 331 36.92 43.50 -13.93
N SER A 332 37.73 42.78 -14.71
CA SER A 332 39.18 43.04 -14.82
C SER A 332 39.57 43.99 -15.97
N ALA A 333 38.60 44.51 -16.73
CA ALA A 333 38.87 45.48 -17.80
C ALA A 333 39.40 46.80 -17.22
N THR A 334 40.60 47.23 -17.63
CA THR A 334 41.26 48.45 -17.10
C THR A 334 41.03 49.70 -17.94
N SER A 335 40.31 49.60 -19.06
CA SER A 335 39.90 50.74 -19.90
C SER A 335 38.71 50.38 -20.78
N SER A 336 37.95 51.40 -21.20
CA SER A 336 36.81 51.30 -22.12
C SER A 336 37.17 50.53 -23.40
N ALA A 337 38.33 50.86 -23.99
CA ALA A 337 38.85 50.22 -25.20
C ALA A 337 39.41 48.79 -24.98
N ILE A 338 39.42 48.26 -23.75
CA ILE A 338 39.64 46.82 -23.47
C ILE A 338 38.29 46.12 -23.31
N LEU A 339 37.34 46.74 -22.59
CA LEU A 339 35.98 46.22 -22.41
C LEU A 339 35.24 46.08 -23.75
N ASP A 340 35.31 47.09 -24.64
CA ASP A 340 34.69 47.10 -25.98
C ASP A 340 35.22 46.01 -26.94
N LYS A 341 36.18 45.16 -26.52
CA LYS A 341 36.66 43.98 -27.27
C LYS A 341 36.04 42.65 -26.80
N ILE A 342 35.31 42.66 -25.68
CA ILE A 342 34.69 41.45 -25.10
C ILE A 342 33.35 41.20 -25.82
N VAL A 343 33.20 40.00 -26.39
CA VAL A 343 32.00 39.58 -27.12
C VAL A 343 31.21 38.61 -26.24
N ILE A 344 30.02 39.02 -25.82
CA ILE A 344 29.09 38.22 -25.00
C ILE A 344 28.30 37.29 -25.95
N GLU A 345 28.83 36.09 -26.18
CA GLU A 345 28.22 35.06 -27.04
C GLU A 345 28.39 33.65 -26.47
N GLY A 346 27.35 32.80 -26.59
CA GLY A 346 27.38 31.40 -26.15
C GLY A 346 27.19 31.23 -24.64
N VAL A 347 26.15 31.87 -24.12
CA VAL A 347 25.67 31.84 -22.73
C VAL A 347 24.14 31.74 -22.77
N ASN A 348 23.51 31.28 -21.69
CA ASN A 348 22.05 31.27 -21.57
C ASN A 348 21.50 32.72 -21.74
N PRO A 349 20.39 32.96 -22.48
CA PRO A 349 19.82 34.29 -22.66
C PRO A 349 19.53 35.07 -21.36
N GLU A 350 19.23 34.41 -20.24
CA GLU A 350 19.08 35.08 -18.93
C GLU A 350 20.44 35.64 -18.44
N GLN A 351 21.51 34.84 -18.53
CA GLN A 351 22.89 35.25 -18.21
C GLN A 351 23.42 36.29 -19.21
N GLU A 352 23.00 36.24 -20.47
CA GLU A 352 23.34 37.22 -21.50
C GLU A 352 22.78 38.61 -21.15
N GLU A 353 21.55 38.68 -20.62
CA GLU A 353 20.96 39.95 -20.16
C GLU A 353 21.72 40.52 -18.94
N GLU A 354 22.02 39.69 -17.94
CA GLU A 354 22.81 40.12 -16.76
C GLU A 354 24.22 40.62 -17.16
N LEU A 355 24.93 39.87 -18.01
CA LEU A 355 26.23 40.27 -18.54
C LEU A 355 26.17 41.57 -19.34
N ARG A 356 25.11 41.80 -20.14
CA ARG A 356 24.90 43.06 -20.89
C ARG A 356 24.62 44.25 -19.96
N GLN A 357 23.87 44.05 -18.87
CA GLN A 357 23.63 45.10 -17.88
C GLN A 357 24.95 45.47 -17.17
N LEU A 358 25.73 44.48 -16.73
CA LEU A 358 27.01 44.70 -16.06
C LEU A 358 28.07 45.31 -16.98
N PHE A 359 28.15 44.86 -18.24
CA PHE A 359 28.99 45.48 -19.27
C PHE A 359 28.66 46.98 -19.43
N THR A 360 27.37 47.33 -19.43
CA THR A 360 26.92 48.73 -19.58
C THR A 360 27.35 49.59 -18.39
N ILE A 361 27.24 49.06 -17.17
CA ILE A 361 27.67 49.75 -15.93
C ILE A 361 29.21 49.90 -15.91
N ALA A 362 29.94 48.80 -16.10
CA ALA A 362 31.41 48.81 -16.13
C ALA A 362 31.97 49.74 -17.22
N ARG A 363 31.29 49.85 -18.37
CA ARG A 363 31.66 50.79 -19.44
C ARG A 363 31.48 52.23 -19.01
N ALA A 364 30.35 52.58 -18.40
CA ALA A 364 30.12 53.93 -17.87
C ALA A 364 31.15 54.30 -16.80
N ASP A 365 31.47 53.37 -15.88
CA ASP A 365 32.44 53.59 -14.81
C ASP A 365 33.88 53.73 -15.34
N LEU A 366 34.29 52.93 -16.34
CA LEU A 366 35.61 53.07 -16.96
C LEU A 366 35.72 54.37 -17.79
N VAL A 367 34.69 54.74 -18.56
CA VAL A 367 34.64 56.03 -19.27
C VAL A 367 34.66 57.19 -18.28
N PHE A 368 33.92 57.11 -17.17
CA PHE A 368 33.96 58.11 -16.09
C PHE A 368 35.39 58.29 -15.57
N ASN A 369 36.07 57.20 -15.20
CA ASN A 369 37.45 57.25 -14.70
C ASN A 369 38.44 57.82 -15.72
N GLU A 370 38.32 57.46 -17.00
CA GLU A 370 39.13 58.01 -18.10
C GLU A 370 38.92 59.52 -18.26
N LYS A 371 37.67 60.00 -18.26
CA LYS A 371 37.32 61.43 -18.37
C LYS A 371 37.75 62.22 -17.13
N HIS A 372 37.56 61.65 -15.93
CA HIS A 372 38.00 62.20 -14.65
C HIS A 372 39.52 62.41 -14.61
N LEU A 373 40.30 61.43 -15.07
CA LEU A 373 41.76 61.55 -15.21
C LEU A 373 42.18 62.60 -16.25
N LEU A 374 41.49 62.69 -17.39
CA LEU A 374 41.76 63.72 -18.40
C LEU A 374 41.48 65.14 -17.88
N ILE A 375 40.39 65.33 -17.13
CA ILE A 375 40.06 66.60 -16.47
C ILE A 375 41.15 66.98 -15.45
N ILE A 376 41.47 66.10 -14.49
CA ILE A 376 42.43 66.40 -13.42
C ILE A 376 43.83 66.70 -13.96
N ASN A 377 44.31 65.95 -14.95
CA ASN A 377 45.66 66.12 -15.50
C ASN A 377 45.79 67.26 -16.52
N CYS A 378 44.70 67.92 -16.91
CA CYS A 378 44.73 69.03 -17.85
C CYS A 378 45.48 70.25 -17.26
N GLU A 379 46.40 70.85 -18.02
CA GLU A 379 47.20 72.01 -17.59
C GLU A 379 46.65 73.36 -18.10
N TYR A 380 45.91 73.36 -19.22
CA TYR A 380 45.45 74.60 -19.88
C TYR A 380 43.92 74.66 -20.01
N VAL A 381 43.33 75.82 -19.67
CA VAL A 381 41.87 76.03 -19.72
C VAL A 381 41.28 75.79 -21.12
N LEU A 382 42.04 76.07 -22.20
CA LEU A 382 41.62 75.82 -23.59
C LEU A 382 41.53 74.34 -23.95
N GLU A 383 42.29 73.47 -23.28
CA GLU A 383 42.24 72.02 -23.47
C GLU A 383 41.08 71.43 -22.65
N LEU A 384 40.88 71.93 -21.44
CA LEU A 384 39.78 71.55 -20.54
C LEU A 384 38.40 71.89 -21.12
N ASP A 385 38.25 73.10 -21.67
CA ASP A 385 37.02 73.56 -22.32
C ASP A 385 36.74 72.79 -23.65
N ALA A 386 37.71 72.01 -24.16
CA ALA A 386 37.56 71.15 -25.35
C ALA A 386 37.22 69.68 -25.05
N ILE A 387 37.17 69.26 -23.77
CA ILE A 387 36.80 67.89 -23.40
C ILE A 387 35.30 67.68 -23.57
N VAL A 388 34.93 66.76 -24.46
CA VAL A 388 33.55 66.28 -24.64
C VAL A 388 33.24 65.17 -23.63
N ILE A 389 32.12 65.31 -22.92
CA ILE A 389 31.59 64.33 -21.96
C ILE A 389 30.36 63.68 -22.62
N GLU A 390 30.50 62.40 -22.96
CA GLU A 390 29.53 61.53 -23.64
C GLU A 390 29.79 60.09 -23.13
N ASP A 391 28.84 59.16 -23.32
CA ASP A 391 28.91 57.75 -22.88
C ASP A 391 29.04 57.52 -21.35
N VAL A 392 28.42 58.38 -20.53
CA VAL A 392 28.34 58.26 -19.05
C VAL A 392 26.90 58.39 -18.56
N SER A 393 26.62 57.99 -17.31
CA SER A 393 25.28 58.18 -16.70
C SER A 393 25.02 59.64 -16.33
N GLU A 394 23.73 60.05 -16.27
CA GLU A 394 23.32 61.44 -15.96
C GLU A 394 23.91 61.98 -14.63
N ALA A 395 24.10 61.11 -13.63
CA ALA A 395 24.74 61.47 -12.37
C ALA A 395 26.27 61.66 -12.51
N GLN A 396 26.93 60.78 -13.27
CA GLN A 396 28.37 60.85 -13.56
C GLN A 396 28.71 62.03 -14.50
N GLU A 397 27.84 62.36 -15.44
CA GLU A 397 27.97 63.56 -16.28
C GLU A 397 27.94 64.83 -15.41
N LEU A 398 27.03 64.90 -14.44
CA LEU A 398 26.94 66.02 -13.50
C LEU A 398 28.23 66.14 -12.66
N GLU A 399 28.71 65.04 -12.09
CA GLU A 399 29.96 64.99 -11.30
C GLU A 399 31.20 65.39 -12.13
N LEU A 400 31.32 64.91 -13.38
CA LEU A 400 32.39 65.32 -14.30
C LEU A 400 32.28 66.80 -14.71
N ASN A 401 31.07 67.36 -14.78
CA ASN A 401 30.86 68.78 -15.06
C ASN A 401 31.29 69.65 -13.87
N ASP A 402 30.92 69.27 -12.64
CA ASP A 402 31.33 69.97 -11.43
C ASP A 402 32.86 69.90 -11.25
N LEU A 403 33.46 68.71 -11.42
CA LEU A 403 34.92 68.52 -11.43
C LEU A 403 35.61 69.38 -12.51
N ARG A 404 34.99 69.51 -13.70
CA ARG A 404 35.50 70.39 -14.77
C ARG A 404 35.42 71.86 -14.36
N VAL A 405 34.35 72.30 -13.68
CA VAL A 405 34.24 73.67 -13.14
C VAL A 405 35.29 73.94 -12.07
N ASP A 406 35.49 73.02 -11.13
CA ASP A 406 36.47 73.13 -10.06
C ASP A 406 37.90 73.13 -10.60
N ARG A 407 38.25 72.21 -11.51
CA ARG A 407 39.57 72.21 -12.16
C ARG A 407 39.81 73.50 -12.94
N ARG A 408 38.77 74.03 -13.60
CA ARG A 408 38.84 75.31 -14.33
C ARG A 408 39.08 76.48 -13.38
N ALA A 409 38.46 76.49 -12.20
CA ALA A 409 38.74 77.47 -11.15
C ALA A 409 40.20 77.36 -10.67
N VAL A 410 40.70 76.15 -10.40
CA VAL A 410 42.09 75.90 -9.98
C VAL A 410 43.10 76.37 -11.05
N LEU A 411 42.90 76.06 -12.34
CA LEU A 411 43.80 76.50 -13.41
C LEU A 411 43.78 78.03 -13.59
N VAL A 412 42.61 78.66 -13.48
CA VAL A 412 42.49 80.14 -13.48
C VAL A 412 43.17 80.74 -12.25
N GLU A 413 43.11 80.10 -11.09
CA GLU A 413 43.79 80.53 -9.87
C GLU A 413 45.32 80.38 -9.96
N VAL A 414 45.84 79.27 -10.53
CA VAL A 414 47.27 79.10 -10.80
C VAL A 414 47.78 80.19 -11.76
N ALA A 415 47.05 80.48 -12.85
CA ALA A 415 47.37 81.58 -13.76
C ALA A 415 47.33 82.96 -13.08
N ARG A 416 46.51 83.12 -12.03
CA ARG A 416 46.50 84.29 -11.14
C ARG A 416 47.75 84.33 -10.27
N GLN A 417 48.07 83.21 -9.60
CA GLN A 417 49.22 83.05 -8.71
C GLN A 417 50.56 83.35 -9.41
N TYR A 418 50.72 82.98 -10.69
CA TYR A 418 51.91 83.35 -11.47
C TYR A 418 52.09 84.86 -11.69
N LYS A 419 51.03 85.67 -11.73
CA LYS A 419 51.14 87.14 -11.72
C LYS A 419 51.35 87.69 -10.31
N PHE A 420 50.85 86.99 -9.30
CA PHE A 420 50.94 87.40 -7.92
C PHE A 420 52.34 87.16 -7.32
N THR A 421 53.02 86.08 -7.66
CA THR A 421 54.40 85.78 -7.21
C THR A 421 55.42 86.84 -7.65
N GLU A 422 55.27 87.40 -8.85
CA GLU A 422 56.10 88.49 -9.38
C GLU A 422 55.98 89.76 -8.51
N GLN A 423 54.76 90.13 -8.12
CA GLN A 423 54.50 91.29 -7.24
C GLN A 423 54.93 91.01 -5.79
N TYR A 424 54.65 89.80 -5.29
CA TYR A 424 54.99 89.36 -3.94
C TYR A 424 56.48 89.50 -3.63
N THR A 425 57.32 89.03 -4.55
CA THR A 425 58.79 89.01 -4.40
C THR A 425 59.38 90.40 -4.22
N LYS A 426 58.71 91.45 -4.70
CA LYS A 426 59.11 92.86 -4.52
C LYS A 426 58.86 93.34 -3.08
N TYR A 427 57.63 93.22 -2.59
CA TYR A 427 57.23 93.74 -1.27
C TYR A 427 57.96 93.05 -0.11
N LEU A 428 58.30 91.76 -0.26
CA LEU A 428 58.97 90.94 0.78
C LEU A 428 60.32 91.55 1.22
N VAL A 429 60.98 92.33 0.36
CA VAL A 429 62.25 93.01 0.65
C VAL A 429 62.07 94.33 1.42
N GLU A 430 60.90 94.96 1.34
CA GLU A 430 60.66 96.34 1.81
C GLU A 430 60.05 96.37 3.23
N ILE A 431 59.06 95.52 3.51
CA ILE A 431 58.28 95.54 4.78
C ILE A 431 59.11 95.30 6.07
N PRO A 432 60.10 94.39 6.13
CA PRO A 432 60.80 94.05 7.39
C PRO A 432 61.62 95.20 8.04
N ARG A 433 61.79 96.33 7.36
CA ARG A 433 62.75 97.41 7.74
C ARG A 433 62.11 98.60 8.45
N ILE A 434 60.88 98.46 8.91
CA ILE A 434 60.06 99.53 9.51
C ILE A 434 59.97 99.33 11.03
N GLU A 435 59.99 100.41 11.81
CA GLU A 435 60.07 100.36 13.30
C GLU A 435 58.90 101.05 14.02
N GLU A 436 58.02 101.78 13.30
CA GLU A 436 56.88 102.50 13.87
C GLU A 436 55.55 102.02 13.26
N ILE A 437 54.53 101.80 14.11
CA ILE A 437 53.18 101.34 13.70
C ILE A 437 52.54 102.30 12.67
N ASP A 438 52.59 103.61 12.95
CA ASP A 438 52.07 104.66 12.06
C ASP A 438 52.76 104.73 10.68
N ALA A 439 53.98 104.22 10.55
CA ALA A 439 54.70 104.14 9.28
C ALA A 439 54.34 102.85 8.52
N LEU A 440 54.18 101.74 9.26
CA LEU A 440 53.88 100.41 8.75
C LEU A 440 52.49 100.33 8.11
N LEU A 441 51.50 101.07 8.64
CA LEU A 441 50.12 101.06 8.15
C LEU A 441 49.90 101.80 6.81
N LYS A 442 50.85 102.60 6.33
CA LYS A 442 50.69 103.48 5.15
C LYS A 442 51.05 102.84 3.80
N ILE A 443 51.40 101.54 3.77
CA ILE A 443 51.75 100.82 2.53
C ILE A 443 50.55 100.07 1.98
N GLU A 444 50.15 100.39 0.75
CA GLU A 444 49.10 99.71 -0.02
C GLU A 444 49.71 98.53 -0.79
N ILE A 445 49.13 97.33 -0.65
CA ILE A 445 49.66 96.07 -1.19
C ILE A 445 48.63 95.49 -2.16
N ASP A 446 48.81 95.69 -3.47
CA ASP A 446 47.85 95.26 -4.49
C ASP A 446 48.46 94.39 -5.59
N ASN A 447 47.59 93.69 -6.33
CA ASN A 447 47.93 92.70 -7.36
C ASN A 447 48.81 91.54 -6.84
N VAL A 448 48.50 91.05 -5.63
CA VAL A 448 49.10 89.85 -5.03
C VAL A 448 47.99 88.86 -4.64
N SER A 449 48.32 87.58 -4.39
CA SER A 449 47.33 86.54 -4.07
C SER A 449 46.70 86.80 -2.71
N LYS A 450 45.59 86.15 -2.35
CA LYS A 450 45.05 86.35 -0.99
C LYS A 450 46.09 85.95 0.05
N ASN A 451 46.63 84.72 0.00
CA ASN A 451 47.70 84.27 0.89
C ASN A 451 49.01 85.07 0.78
N GLN A 452 49.33 85.68 -0.36
CA GLN A 452 50.58 86.47 -0.52
C GLN A 452 50.41 87.93 -0.11
N LYS A 453 49.24 88.51 -0.36
CA LYS A 453 48.80 89.77 0.25
C LYS A 453 48.71 89.56 1.75
N GLU A 454 48.22 88.42 2.24
CA GLU A 454 48.22 88.05 3.66
C GLU A 454 49.62 87.71 4.19
N GLU A 455 50.54 87.09 3.45
CA GLU A 455 51.93 86.88 3.92
C GLU A 455 52.74 88.19 3.92
N LEU A 456 52.35 89.18 3.11
CA LEU A 456 52.93 90.52 3.14
C LEU A 456 52.23 91.42 4.16
N GLU A 457 50.91 91.33 4.27
CA GLU A 457 50.08 91.95 5.30
C GLU A 457 50.24 91.26 6.65
N ALA A 458 50.90 90.09 6.73
CA ALA A 458 51.36 89.35 7.92
C ALA A 458 52.88 89.15 7.98
N LEU A 459 53.64 89.73 7.05
CA LEU A 459 54.93 90.35 7.37
C LEU A 459 54.70 91.73 7.98
N ARG A 460 53.67 92.44 7.51
CA ARG A 460 53.14 93.67 8.10
C ARG A 460 52.45 93.37 9.42
N LEU A 461 51.63 92.33 9.52
CA LEU A 461 51.03 91.83 10.77
C LEU A 461 52.12 91.18 11.63
N SER A 462 52.90 90.18 11.21
CA SER A 462 53.98 89.67 12.08
C SER A 462 54.97 90.77 12.55
N ARG A 463 55.13 91.89 11.83
CA ARG A 463 55.84 93.08 12.34
C ARG A 463 54.99 93.98 13.26
N LEU A 464 53.69 94.15 12.98
CA LEU A 464 52.70 94.85 13.80
C LEU A 464 52.42 94.05 15.08
N ASP A 465 51.98 92.79 15.00
CA ASP A 465 51.99 91.74 16.03
C ASP A 465 53.34 91.70 16.78
N CYS A 466 54.53 91.75 16.16
CA CYS A 466 55.77 91.80 16.95
C CYS A 466 55.85 93.04 17.89
N LEU A 467 55.00 94.05 17.68
CA LEU A 467 54.80 95.21 18.57
C LEU A 467 53.48 95.10 19.39
N GLU A 468 52.38 94.62 18.80
CA GLU A 468 51.04 94.48 19.40
C GLU A 468 50.89 93.19 20.23
N GLU A 469 51.44 92.06 19.80
CA GLU A 469 51.58 90.80 20.56
C GLU A 469 52.47 90.99 21.80
N ILE A 470 53.42 91.94 21.75
CA ILE A 470 54.16 92.41 22.93
C ILE A 470 53.26 93.17 23.93
N GLU A 471 52.12 93.72 23.51
CA GLU A 471 51.08 94.26 24.40
C GLU A 471 50.02 93.21 24.77
N ARG A 472 49.50 92.48 23.78
CA ARG A 472 48.44 91.47 23.88
C ARG A 472 48.82 90.25 24.74
N LYS A 473 50.07 89.77 24.70
CA LYS A 473 50.52 88.70 25.61
C LYS A 473 50.40 89.08 27.08
N LYS A 474 50.50 90.37 27.43
CA LYS A 474 50.27 90.87 28.79
C LYS A 474 48.78 90.78 29.19
N VAL A 475 47.86 90.89 28.22
CA VAL A 475 46.41 90.86 28.43
C VAL A 475 45.87 89.42 28.44
N GLU A 476 46.36 88.57 27.54
CA GLU A 476 45.90 87.18 27.43
C GLU A 476 46.34 86.30 28.60
N GLU A 477 47.53 86.54 29.18
CA GLU A 477 47.96 85.86 30.41
C GLU A 477 47.03 86.18 31.61
N GLU A 478 46.51 87.41 31.69
CA GLU A 478 45.57 87.81 32.75
C GLU A 478 44.17 87.18 32.56
N GLN A 479 43.66 87.15 31.32
CA GLN A 479 42.35 86.55 30.98
C GLN A 479 42.34 85.02 31.17
N MET A 480 43.39 84.31 30.74
CA MET A 480 43.48 82.85 30.86
C MET A 480 43.49 82.34 32.31
N VAL A 481 43.92 83.18 33.27
CA VAL A 481 43.87 82.87 34.71
C VAL A 481 42.45 83.02 35.26
N GLN A 482 41.66 83.98 34.77
CA GLN A 482 40.25 84.15 35.15
C GLN A 482 39.37 83.00 34.62
N PHE A 483 39.49 82.65 33.34
CA PHE A 483 38.67 81.59 32.72
C PHE A 483 38.75 80.26 33.46
N ARG A 484 39.96 79.76 33.75
CA ARG A 484 40.18 78.48 34.47
C ARG A 484 39.61 78.48 35.89
N LYS A 485 39.51 79.66 36.52
CA LYS A 485 38.93 79.82 37.85
C LYS A 485 37.40 79.74 37.78
N LEU A 486 36.77 80.42 36.83
CA LEU A 486 35.32 80.43 36.63
C LEU A 486 34.78 79.05 36.21
N HIS A 487 35.40 78.38 35.23
CA HIS A 487 35.00 77.04 34.77
C HIS A 487 34.87 76.05 35.94
N LYS A 488 35.90 76.00 36.79
CA LYS A 488 35.96 75.10 37.94
C LYS A 488 34.94 75.44 39.03
N GLN A 489 34.46 76.68 39.11
CA GLN A 489 33.37 77.05 40.01
C GLN A 489 32.03 76.54 39.46
N ILE A 490 31.75 76.76 38.16
CA ILE A 490 30.52 76.32 37.48
C ILE A 490 30.33 74.79 37.57
N GLU A 491 31.36 73.98 37.28
CA GLU A 491 31.28 72.51 37.36
C GLU A 491 31.01 71.96 38.77
N SER A 492 31.25 72.75 39.82
CA SER A 492 31.23 72.29 41.21
C SER A 492 29.88 72.47 41.93
N ILE A 493 28.90 73.10 41.27
CA ILE A 493 27.66 73.57 41.89
C ILE A 493 26.52 72.52 41.85
N PRO A 494 25.83 72.25 42.98
CA PRO A 494 24.75 71.27 43.07
C PRO A 494 23.32 71.83 42.85
N SER A 495 23.14 73.14 42.67
CA SER A 495 21.81 73.78 42.64
C SER A 495 21.66 74.83 41.54
N THR A 496 20.47 74.89 40.92
CA THR A 496 20.12 75.94 39.95
C THR A 496 20.22 77.35 40.51
N SER A 497 19.97 77.55 41.81
CA SER A 497 19.96 78.87 42.44
C SER A 497 21.37 79.40 42.73
N GLU A 498 22.33 78.52 43.02
CA GLU A 498 23.75 78.88 43.22
C GLU A 498 24.45 79.10 41.87
N LEU A 499 23.98 78.45 40.80
CA LEU A 499 24.50 78.59 39.44
C LEU A 499 24.13 79.94 38.81
N ASP A 500 22.94 80.47 39.12
CA ASP A 500 22.46 81.79 38.68
C ASP A 500 23.16 82.97 39.40
N GLU A 501 23.93 82.72 40.48
CA GLU A 501 24.68 83.77 41.21
C GLU A 501 26.10 84.01 40.65
N ILE A 502 26.59 83.19 39.71
CA ILE A 502 27.89 83.40 39.06
C ILE A 502 27.78 84.48 37.99
N ILE A 503 28.51 85.58 38.20
CA ILE A 503 28.81 86.59 37.18
C ILE A 503 30.09 86.18 36.44
N ILE A 504 30.00 86.04 35.12
CA ILE A 504 31.14 85.83 34.22
C ILE A 504 31.59 87.22 33.74
N ASP A 505 32.84 87.58 34.02
CA ASP A 505 33.45 88.88 33.67
C ASP A 505 34.99 88.73 33.69
N GLY A 506 35.72 89.58 32.96
CA GLY A 506 37.18 89.57 32.89
C GLY A 506 37.80 88.44 32.06
N VAL A 507 37.03 87.83 31.15
CA VAL A 507 37.46 86.84 30.15
C VAL A 507 37.24 87.40 28.74
N ASN A 508 37.68 86.69 27.68
CA ASN A 508 37.34 87.08 26.31
C ASN A 508 35.92 86.62 25.92
N GLN A 509 35.37 87.13 24.81
CA GLN A 509 33.96 86.87 24.45
C GLN A 509 33.68 85.40 24.10
N GLU A 510 34.61 84.68 23.47
CA GLU A 510 34.47 83.25 23.15
C GLU A 510 34.46 82.41 24.44
N GLN A 511 35.31 82.76 25.40
CA GLN A 511 35.36 82.18 26.75
C GLN A 511 34.11 82.51 27.58
N GLU A 512 33.53 83.71 27.41
CA GLU A 512 32.26 84.10 28.02
C GLU A 512 31.12 83.25 27.44
N GLU A 513 31.03 83.11 26.12
CA GLU A 513 30.01 82.29 25.44
C GLU A 513 30.15 80.79 25.75
N GLU A 514 31.38 80.25 25.86
CA GLU A 514 31.62 78.87 26.28
C GLU A 514 31.16 78.63 27.72
N LEU A 515 31.52 79.51 28.67
CA LEU A 515 31.09 79.39 30.06
C LEU A 515 29.57 79.58 30.21
N LEU A 516 28.96 80.51 29.47
CA LEU A 516 27.50 80.70 29.42
C LEU A 516 26.78 79.48 28.84
N THR A 517 27.35 78.82 27.83
CA THR A 517 26.79 77.60 27.23
C THR A 517 26.85 76.44 28.22
N ILE A 518 28.00 76.22 28.87
CA ILE A 518 28.17 75.19 29.92
C ILE A 518 27.23 75.48 31.12
N GLN A 519 27.10 76.76 31.52
CA GLN A 519 26.16 77.19 32.56
C GLN A 519 24.70 76.88 32.16
N ALA A 520 24.32 77.12 30.91
CA ALA A 520 22.97 76.81 30.40
C ALA A 520 22.68 75.29 30.36
N GLU A 521 23.61 74.47 29.86
CA GLU A 521 23.44 73.01 29.81
C GLU A 521 23.33 72.39 31.21
N LEU A 522 24.19 72.82 32.15
CA LEU A 522 24.11 72.38 33.55
C LEU A 522 22.81 72.82 34.23
N ARG A 523 22.31 74.03 33.93
CA ARG A 523 21.06 74.56 34.47
C ARG A 523 19.85 73.72 34.07
N ASP A 524 19.74 73.33 32.80
CA ASP A 524 18.66 72.48 32.30
C ASP A 524 18.70 71.07 32.93
N ILE A 525 19.90 70.49 33.09
CA ILE A 525 20.08 69.18 33.74
C ILE A 525 19.68 69.23 35.22
N LEU A 526 20.14 70.24 35.97
CA LEU A 526 19.80 70.43 37.38
C LEU A 526 18.30 70.72 37.57
N ALA A 527 17.68 71.50 36.68
CA ALA A 527 16.25 71.78 36.72
C ALA A 527 15.40 70.52 36.49
N GLU A 528 15.82 69.57 35.62
CA GLU A 528 15.12 68.28 35.47
C GLU A 528 15.25 67.40 36.74
N ASP A 529 16.42 67.31 37.38
CA ASP A 529 16.60 66.50 38.62
C ASP A 529 15.85 67.12 39.81
N GLU A 530 15.90 68.44 40.00
CA GLU A 530 15.11 69.16 41.01
C GLU A 530 13.59 68.91 40.85
N LEU A 531 13.09 68.98 39.60
CA LEU A 531 11.70 68.72 39.29
C LEU A 531 11.32 67.26 39.58
N ILE A 532 12.12 66.30 39.12
CA ILE A 532 11.86 64.87 39.33
C ILE A 532 11.91 64.50 40.81
N ALA A 533 12.91 64.96 41.57
CA ALA A 533 12.98 64.78 43.02
C ALA A 533 11.73 65.32 43.72
N LYS A 534 11.28 66.53 43.36
CA LYS A 534 10.06 67.18 43.87
C LYS A 534 8.77 66.47 43.46
N HIS A 535 8.78 65.66 42.41
CA HIS A 535 7.68 64.77 42.01
C HIS A 535 7.73 63.42 42.75
N VAL A 536 8.91 62.80 42.90
CA VAL A 536 9.15 61.58 43.69
C VAL A 536 8.73 61.76 45.15
N ASP A 537 9.18 62.84 45.79
CA ASP A 537 8.81 63.16 47.18
C ASP A 537 7.29 63.36 47.36
N LYS A 538 6.61 63.91 46.35
CA LYS A 538 5.13 64.02 46.33
C LYS A 538 4.45 62.68 46.06
N ALA A 539 5.09 61.76 45.35
CA ALA A 539 4.57 60.42 45.08
C ALA A 539 4.62 59.54 46.34
N GLU A 540 5.75 59.54 47.04
CA GLU A 540 5.92 58.85 48.33
C GLU A 540 4.86 59.32 49.34
N LYS A 541 4.69 60.64 49.49
CA LYS A 541 3.70 61.24 50.41
C LYS A 541 2.23 60.99 50.02
N ARG A 542 1.95 60.40 48.85
CA ARG A 542 0.58 60.11 48.35
C ARG A 542 0.14 58.66 48.52
N ARG A 543 1.00 57.66 48.29
CA ARG A 543 0.61 56.23 48.37
C ARG A 543 0.77 55.69 49.79
N LYS A 544 -0.36 55.43 50.47
CA LYS A 544 -0.40 54.86 51.84
C LYS A 544 -0.24 53.33 51.90
N LYS A 545 -0.38 52.62 50.78
CA LYS A 545 -0.08 51.20 50.65
C LYS A 545 0.79 51.01 49.40
N VAL A 546 1.88 50.27 49.52
CA VAL A 546 2.73 49.84 48.41
C VAL A 546 2.07 48.63 47.73
N PRO A 547 2.12 48.48 46.39
CA PRO A 547 1.72 47.23 45.74
C PRO A 547 2.51 46.03 46.29
N GLU A 548 1.83 44.93 46.55
CA GLU A 548 2.46 43.64 46.84
C GLU A 548 2.94 43.00 45.51
N PRO A 549 3.97 42.13 45.53
CA PRO A 549 4.36 41.37 44.34
C PRO A 549 3.20 40.54 43.83
N GLY A 550 2.97 40.57 42.52
CA GLY A 550 2.06 39.65 41.85
C GLY A 550 2.73 38.30 41.58
N GLU A 551 1.90 37.30 41.26
CA GLU A 551 2.39 36.01 40.76
C GLU A 551 3.19 36.20 39.46
N PHE A 552 4.24 35.39 39.31
CA PHE A 552 4.95 35.27 38.04
C PHE A 552 4.14 34.41 37.07
N LEU A 553 4.18 34.73 35.78
CA LEU A 553 3.53 33.95 34.72
C LEU A 553 4.54 33.61 33.63
N PHE A 554 4.55 32.34 33.20
CA PHE A 554 5.54 31.82 32.24
C PHE A 554 5.55 32.60 30.91
N GLU A 555 4.39 33.03 30.41
CA GLU A 555 4.29 33.84 29.19
C GLU A 555 4.92 35.23 29.36
N GLN A 556 4.73 35.87 30.52
CA GLN A 556 5.29 37.19 30.83
C GLN A 556 6.81 37.13 31.00
N GLU A 557 7.33 36.10 31.68
CA GLU A 557 8.76 35.82 31.75
C GLU A 557 9.36 35.53 30.36
N SER A 558 8.65 34.79 29.50
CA SER A 558 9.09 34.52 28.12
C SER A 558 9.18 35.81 27.29
N LYS A 559 8.19 36.70 27.40
CA LYS A 559 8.21 38.05 26.78
C LYS A 559 9.40 38.87 27.30
N PHE A 560 9.66 38.86 28.61
CA PHE A 560 10.83 39.53 29.19
C PHE A 560 12.15 38.97 28.65
N ARG A 561 12.36 37.66 28.71
CA ARG A 561 13.61 37.01 28.26
C ARG A 561 13.88 37.25 26.78
N THR A 562 12.82 37.29 25.97
CA THR A 562 12.92 37.65 24.55
C THR A 562 13.38 39.10 24.39
N ARG A 563 12.68 40.09 24.95
CA ARG A 563 13.04 41.52 24.81
C ARG A 563 14.42 41.85 25.40
N SER A 564 14.74 41.34 26.58
CA SER A 564 16.04 41.53 27.23
C SER A 564 17.19 41.00 26.35
N LYS A 565 17.00 39.89 25.62
CA LYS A 565 17.99 39.40 24.66
C LYS A 565 18.02 40.23 23.37
N THR A 566 16.85 40.56 22.80
CA THR A 566 16.75 41.33 21.54
C THR A 566 17.36 42.72 21.64
N TYR A 567 17.18 43.41 22.76
CA TYR A 567 17.65 44.79 22.96
C TYR A 567 18.93 44.89 23.83
N GLY A 568 19.59 43.76 24.13
CA GLY A 568 20.87 43.74 24.83
C GLY A 568 20.84 44.25 26.28
N ALA A 569 19.67 44.22 26.95
CA ALA A 569 19.51 44.77 28.30
C ALA A 569 20.40 44.03 29.32
N GLY A 570 21.19 44.79 30.07
CA GLY A 570 22.20 44.30 31.00
C GLY A 570 21.65 43.39 32.09
N ASN A 571 22.53 42.54 32.64
CA ASN A 571 22.18 41.53 33.63
C ASN A 571 23.17 41.53 34.80
N GLY A 572 22.74 42.10 35.92
CA GLY A 572 23.52 42.18 37.15
C GLY A 572 22.81 41.54 38.35
N ILE A 573 23.35 41.78 39.55
CA ILE A 573 22.86 41.20 40.81
C ILE A 573 21.63 41.93 41.37
N LEU A 574 21.49 43.23 41.12
CA LEU A 574 20.26 43.99 41.30
C LEU A 574 19.85 44.56 39.94
N ARG A 575 18.59 44.35 39.55
CA ARG A 575 18.06 44.85 38.27
C ARG A 575 16.57 45.15 38.37
N PHE A 576 16.18 46.28 37.79
CA PHE A 576 14.79 46.69 37.58
C PHE A 576 14.58 46.82 36.08
N SER A 577 13.61 46.06 35.54
CA SER A 577 13.25 46.09 34.13
C SER A 577 11.77 46.40 33.99
N LEU A 578 11.43 47.50 33.29
CA LEU A 578 10.06 47.92 33.00
C LEU A 578 9.70 47.50 31.57
N LEU A 579 8.50 46.95 31.36
CA LEU A 579 8.05 46.40 30.08
C LEU A 579 6.64 46.88 29.76
N TRP A 580 6.40 47.29 28.51
CA TRP A 580 5.08 47.71 28.04
C TRP A 580 4.87 47.43 26.54
N ASP A 581 3.59 47.31 26.15
CA ASP A 581 3.19 46.72 24.86
C ASP A 581 2.61 47.78 23.88
N ASN A 582 3.15 49.00 23.92
CA ASN A 582 2.85 50.07 22.97
C ASN A 582 4.05 51.02 22.77
N MET A 583 3.86 52.04 21.92
CA MET A 583 4.88 53.04 21.55
C MET A 583 4.87 54.30 22.45
N ASN A 584 4.24 54.28 23.63
CA ASN A 584 4.29 55.41 24.56
C ASN A 584 5.65 55.51 25.27
N ASP A 585 5.93 56.69 25.80
CA ASP A 585 7.12 57.08 26.54
C ASP A 585 6.84 56.92 28.05
N LEU A 586 7.47 55.93 28.68
CA LEU A 586 7.39 55.66 30.12
C LEU A 586 8.79 55.73 30.72
N ASP A 587 8.96 56.45 31.82
CA ASP A 587 10.24 56.53 32.56
C ASP A 587 10.19 55.65 33.83
N LEU A 588 11.20 54.80 34.01
CA LEU A 588 11.49 54.00 35.20
C LEU A 588 12.43 54.80 36.11
N ILE A 589 11.92 55.23 37.26
CA ILE A 589 12.67 56.08 38.19
C ILE A 589 12.93 55.30 39.46
N VAL A 590 14.21 55.08 39.80
CA VAL A 590 14.62 54.29 40.98
C VAL A 590 15.31 55.20 41.99
N ARG A 591 14.71 55.36 43.17
CA ARG A 591 15.35 56.00 44.32
C ARG A 591 16.13 54.96 45.11
N THR A 592 17.43 55.20 45.25
CA THR A 592 18.39 54.35 45.95
C THR A 592 18.37 54.59 47.45
N THR A 593 19.00 53.70 48.21
CA THR A 593 19.11 53.76 49.68
C THR A 593 19.88 54.98 50.19
N LYS A 594 20.80 55.55 49.38
CA LYS A 594 21.51 56.82 49.65
C LYS A 594 20.66 58.07 49.39
N GLY A 595 19.44 57.92 48.86
CA GLY A 595 18.54 59.02 48.50
C GLY A 595 18.62 59.47 47.03
N ASP A 596 19.74 59.18 46.35
CA ASP A 596 19.95 59.41 44.91
C ASP A 596 18.85 58.78 44.05
N THR A 597 18.37 59.52 43.05
CA THR A 597 17.45 59.05 42.00
C THR A 597 18.21 58.72 40.71
N ILE A 598 17.92 57.56 40.13
CA ILE A 598 18.30 57.19 38.76
C ILE A 598 17.10 57.44 37.84
N HIS A 599 17.33 58.14 36.72
CA HIS A 599 16.33 58.43 35.68
C HIS A 599 17.02 58.83 34.37
N ARG A 600 16.22 59.14 33.33
CA ARG A 600 16.66 59.53 31.99
C ARG A 600 17.76 60.60 31.95
N GLY A 601 17.69 61.62 32.82
CA GLY A 601 18.72 62.65 32.94
C GLY A 601 19.89 62.19 33.81
N LYS A 602 19.61 61.72 35.03
CA LYS A 602 20.62 61.21 35.97
C LYS A 602 20.83 59.70 35.80
N ARG A 603 21.48 59.32 34.70
CA ARG A 603 21.61 57.91 34.25
C ARG A 603 22.55 57.04 35.11
N LYS A 604 23.34 57.63 35.99
CA LYS A 604 24.28 56.95 36.90
C LYS A 604 24.06 57.45 38.33
N SER A 605 24.15 56.56 39.31
CA SER A 605 24.10 56.91 40.75
C SER A 605 25.47 56.85 41.42
N SER A 606 25.62 57.50 42.59
CA SER A 606 26.78 57.37 43.48
C SER A 606 26.98 55.98 44.10
N CYS A 607 26.18 54.99 43.67
CA CYS A 607 26.22 53.61 44.13
C CYS A 607 26.32 52.59 42.99
N GLY A 608 26.83 53.01 41.82
CA GLY A 608 27.16 52.13 40.70
C GLY A 608 25.97 51.69 39.84
N GLY A 609 24.74 51.98 40.24
CA GLY A 609 23.55 51.69 39.44
C GLY A 609 23.44 52.59 38.22
N LYS A 610 23.10 51.99 37.08
CA LYS A 610 23.10 52.59 35.74
C LYS A 610 21.77 52.32 35.02
N LEU A 611 21.16 53.35 34.44
CA LEU A 611 20.16 53.21 33.37
C LEU A 611 20.92 52.84 32.09
N ASP A 612 20.82 51.58 31.65
CA ASP A 612 21.61 51.04 30.54
C ASP A 612 20.81 50.85 29.25
N LEU A 613 19.48 50.62 29.36
CA LEU A 613 18.57 50.60 28.23
C LEU A 613 17.37 51.53 28.48
N GLU A 614 17.09 52.35 27.48
CA GLU A 614 16.15 53.47 27.46
C GLU A 614 15.38 53.41 26.13
N MET A 615 14.05 53.58 26.13
CA MET A 615 13.22 53.32 24.95
C MET A 615 12.00 54.23 24.81
N ASN A 616 11.60 54.50 23.56
CA ASN A 616 10.39 55.23 23.16
C ASN A 616 10.34 56.77 23.39
N ILE A 617 11.45 57.42 23.77
CA ILE A 617 11.66 58.89 23.69
C ILE A 617 11.17 59.45 22.33
N GLN A 618 11.45 58.70 21.26
CA GLN A 618 10.76 58.74 19.97
C GLN A 618 10.05 57.40 19.76
N PRO A 619 8.84 57.35 19.15
CA PRO A 619 8.00 56.14 19.12
C PRO A 619 8.57 55.07 18.17
N GLN A 620 9.47 54.23 18.68
CA GLN A 620 10.26 53.27 17.90
C GLN A 620 9.68 51.85 17.93
N THR A 621 9.30 51.34 19.10
CA THR A 621 8.85 49.94 19.27
C THR A 621 7.53 49.83 20.03
N LYS A 622 6.73 48.81 19.69
CA LYS A 622 5.56 48.39 20.47
C LYS A 622 5.91 47.34 21.53
N ALA A 623 7.14 46.85 21.57
CA ALA A 623 7.60 45.80 22.48
C ALA A 623 8.70 46.36 23.37
N ALA A 624 8.42 47.46 24.06
CA ALA A 624 9.42 48.24 24.78
C ALA A 624 9.90 47.54 26.06
N ILE A 625 11.12 47.90 26.45
CA ILE A 625 11.75 47.55 27.72
C ILE A 625 12.73 48.65 28.12
N GLU A 626 12.66 49.09 29.37
CA GLU A 626 13.63 50.00 30.00
C GLU A 626 14.32 49.26 31.15
N ASN A 627 15.60 49.53 31.41
CA ASN A 627 16.40 48.74 32.32
C ASN A 627 17.37 49.59 33.16
N ILE A 628 17.36 49.34 34.48
CA ILE A 628 18.33 49.88 35.43
C ILE A 628 19.02 48.69 36.11
N VAL A 629 20.35 48.66 36.06
CA VAL A 629 21.18 47.53 36.49
C VAL A 629 22.33 47.96 37.39
N TRP A 630 22.69 47.06 38.33
CA TRP A 630 23.93 47.06 39.08
C TRP A 630 24.76 45.87 38.61
N ASP A 631 25.78 46.14 37.79
CA ASP A 631 26.69 45.14 37.24
C ASP A 631 27.48 44.42 38.35
N ASN A 632 28.00 43.22 38.07
CA ASN A 632 28.61 42.36 39.09
C ASN A 632 29.80 43.00 39.84
N GLU A 633 30.47 43.97 39.23
CA GLU A 633 31.56 44.76 39.83
C GLU A 633 31.03 45.85 40.78
N ASN A 634 29.83 46.38 40.51
CA ASN A 634 29.23 47.54 41.15
C ASN A 634 28.14 47.11 42.14
N THR A 635 28.57 46.67 43.33
CA THR A 635 27.66 46.13 44.35
C THR A 635 26.63 47.17 44.85
N PRO A 636 25.33 46.86 44.84
CA PRO A 636 24.28 47.75 45.34
C PRO A 636 24.31 47.85 46.89
N PRO A 637 24.20 49.05 47.48
CA PRO A 637 24.09 49.24 48.92
C PRO A 637 22.76 48.72 49.49
N SER A 638 22.84 47.88 50.51
CA SER A 638 21.68 47.27 51.18
C SER A 638 20.67 48.29 51.75
N GLY A 639 19.39 47.92 51.73
CA GLY A 639 18.27 48.68 52.27
C GLY A 639 17.12 48.83 51.26
N ASN A 640 16.20 49.75 51.54
CA ASN A 640 14.97 49.94 50.75
C ASN A 640 15.16 50.82 49.50
N TYR A 641 15.03 50.20 48.33
CA TYR A 641 14.89 50.86 47.04
C TYR A 641 13.42 51.12 46.73
N LYS A 642 13.11 52.31 46.18
CA LYS A 642 11.74 52.69 45.79
C LYS A 642 11.69 52.89 44.27
N VAL A 643 10.73 52.22 43.62
CA VAL A 643 10.57 52.25 42.17
C VAL A 643 9.32 53.04 41.82
N PHE A 644 9.46 54.02 40.92
CA PHE A 644 8.41 54.90 40.47
C PHE A 644 8.25 54.78 38.96
N LEU A 645 7.04 55.09 38.49
CA LEU A 645 6.67 55.10 37.08
C LEU A 645 6.13 56.48 36.72
N TRP A 646 6.50 56.99 35.54
CA TRP A 646 5.94 58.22 34.98
C TRP A 646 5.59 58.01 33.50
N HIS A 647 4.34 58.31 33.12
CA HIS A 647 3.92 58.35 31.71
C HIS A 647 4.24 59.73 31.15
N ARG A 648 5.45 59.87 30.58
CA ARG A 648 6.05 61.16 30.22
C ARG A 648 5.49 61.74 28.94
N LYS A 649 5.18 60.91 27.94
CA LYS A 649 4.67 61.37 26.63
C LYS A 649 3.81 60.32 25.92
N ARG A 650 2.67 60.77 25.41
CA ARG A 650 1.80 60.01 24.49
C ARG A 650 1.97 60.54 23.08
N HIS A 651 2.63 59.77 22.22
CA HIS A 651 2.92 60.19 20.85
C HIS A 651 1.64 60.28 20.00
N SER A 652 1.47 61.41 19.32
CA SER A 652 0.15 61.95 18.95
C SER A 652 -0.66 61.14 17.93
N LYS A 653 -0.01 60.25 17.17
CA LYS A 653 -0.63 59.40 16.13
C LYS A 653 -1.35 58.15 16.69
N LEU A 654 -1.23 57.84 17.98
CA LEU A 654 -1.65 56.54 18.58
C LEU A 654 -2.68 56.66 19.72
N ARG A 655 -3.73 57.47 19.52
CA ARG A 655 -4.77 57.76 20.55
C ARG A 655 -5.55 56.55 21.10
N LYS A 656 -5.37 55.33 20.57
CA LYS A 656 -6.04 54.10 21.01
C LYS A 656 -5.21 53.21 21.94
N THR A 657 -3.94 53.54 22.23
CA THR A 657 -3.04 52.71 23.05
C THR A 657 -2.83 53.30 24.45
N ASP A 658 -3.93 53.72 25.08
CA ASP A 658 -3.95 54.38 26.39
C ASP A 658 -5.25 53.94 27.10
N PRO A 659 -5.22 53.34 28.31
CA PRO A 659 -4.07 53.15 29.20
C PRO A 659 -2.96 52.24 28.64
N THR A 660 -1.71 52.54 29.00
CA THR A 660 -0.58 51.64 28.81
C THR A 660 -0.58 50.59 29.91
N GLU A 661 -0.60 49.31 29.54
CA GLU A 661 -0.34 48.21 30.47
C GLU A 661 1.17 48.04 30.65
N TYR A 662 1.62 47.90 31.89
CA TYR A 662 3.04 47.78 32.23
C TYR A 662 3.29 46.59 33.15
N MET A 663 4.51 46.05 33.07
CA MET A 663 5.07 45.04 33.95
C MET A 663 6.45 45.48 34.42
N LEU A 664 6.66 45.55 35.73
CA LEU A 664 7.98 45.70 36.34
C LEU A 664 8.46 44.33 36.81
N ARG A 665 9.63 43.92 36.33
CA ARG A 665 10.37 42.75 36.80
C ARG A 665 11.59 43.21 37.60
N VAL A 666 11.71 42.75 38.84
CA VAL A 666 12.86 43.02 39.71
C VAL A 666 13.62 41.72 39.96
N ARG A 667 14.95 41.80 39.97
CA ARG A 667 15.86 40.75 40.46
C ARG A 667 16.64 41.28 41.66
N VAL A 668 16.69 40.51 42.75
CA VAL A 668 17.52 40.76 43.93
C VAL A 668 18.31 39.48 44.23
N GLY A 669 19.52 39.38 43.67
CA GLY A 669 20.37 38.20 43.77
C GLY A 669 19.77 36.98 43.08
N ALA A 670 19.26 36.02 43.87
CA ALA A 670 18.54 34.84 43.38
C ALA A 670 17.03 35.09 43.24
N ASP A 671 16.48 35.98 44.06
CA ASP A 671 15.05 36.16 44.19
C ASP A 671 14.51 37.17 43.17
N TYR A 672 13.28 36.96 42.72
CA TYR A 672 12.63 37.73 41.67
C TYR A 672 11.25 38.20 42.13
N PHE A 673 10.88 39.44 41.77
CA PHE A 673 9.57 40.04 42.07
C PHE A 673 8.94 40.59 40.79
N GLN A 674 7.65 40.37 40.60
CA GLN A 674 6.89 40.88 39.45
C GLN A 674 5.77 41.80 39.93
N TYR A 675 5.56 42.91 39.25
CA TYR A 675 4.44 43.83 39.49
C TYR A 675 3.81 44.20 38.16
N THR A 676 2.49 44.13 38.07
CA THR A 676 1.73 44.51 36.86
C THR A 676 0.77 45.64 37.18
N GLY A 677 0.44 46.44 36.17
CA GLY A 677 -0.49 47.56 36.33
C GLY A 677 -0.81 48.26 35.02
N LYS A 678 -1.53 49.38 35.13
CA LYS A 678 -1.90 50.24 34.00
C LYS A 678 -1.65 51.71 34.36
N THR A 679 -1.23 52.52 33.39
CA THR A 679 -0.91 53.94 33.55
C THR A 679 -1.38 54.73 32.33
N SER A 680 -1.92 55.93 32.53
CA SER A 680 -2.46 56.77 31.46
C SER A 680 -1.72 58.10 31.33
N TYR A 681 -1.76 58.69 30.12
CA TYR A 681 -1.06 59.94 29.89
C TYR A 681 -1.69 61.11 30.65
N GLY A 682 -0.90 61.78 31.48
CA GLY A 682 -1.35 62.79 32.44
C GLY A 682 -1.49 62.27 33.88
N ASP A 683 -1.30 60.98 34.12
CA ASP A 683 -1.14 60.45 35.48
C ASP A 683 0.10 61.04 36.14
N LYS A 684 -0.06 61.43 37.41
CA LYS A 684 1.03 61.98 38.22
C LYS A 684 1.93 60.83 38.67
N LEU A 685 3.24 60.95 38.42
CA LEU A 685 4.32 60.04 38.87
C LEU A 685 3.96 59.35 40.21
N PHE A 686 4.01 58.02 40.23
CA PHE A 686 3.60 57.21 41.38
C PHE A 686 4.54 56.04 41.65
N GLN A 687 4.66 55.64 42.92
CA GLN A 687 5.48 54.51 43.33
C GLN A 687 4.81 53.18 42.95
N ILE A 688 5.50 52.34 42.17
CA ILE A 688 5.03 51.03 41.71
C ILE A 688 5.56 49.85 42.53
N ALA A 689 6.74 49.98 43.16
CA ALA A 689 7.28 48.96 44.05
C ALA A 689 8.15 49.57 45.18
N SER A 690 8.37 48.78 46.23
CA SER A 690 9.39 49.02 47.26
C SER A 690 10.10 47.69 47.49
N ILE A 691 11.43 47.68 47.44
CA ILE A 691 12.24 46.47 47.43
C ILE A 691 13.33 46.60 48.49
N GLU A 692 13.34 45.68 49.45
CA GLU A 692 14.42 45.56 50.42
C GLU A 692 15.56 44.72 49.82
N VAL A 693 16.74 45.31 49.68
CA VAL A 693 17.94 44.67 49.14
C VAL A 693 18.85 44.28 50.32
N PRO A 694 19.15 42.98 50.55
CA PRO A 694 20.01 42.56 51.64
C PRO A 694 21.50 42.88 51.34
N ASN A 695 22.38 42.54 52.27
CA ASN A 695 23.82 42.77 52.09
C ASN A 695 24.42 41.87 50.99
N GLN A 696 25.56 42.28 50.44
CA GLN A 696 26.28 41.58 49.36
C GLN A 696 26.50 40.10 49.63
N LYS A 697 27.01 39.75 50.82
CA LYS A 697 27.35 38.37 51.18
C LYS A 697 26.10 37.49 51.19
N THR A 698 25.03 37.94 51.84
CA THR A 698 23.75 37.23 51.90
C THR A 698 23.12 37.05 50.51
N MET A 699 23.28 38.02 49.58
CA MET A 699 22.83 37.83 48.20
C MET A 699 23.60 36.72 47.47
N PHE A 700 24.93 36.63 47.63
CA PHE A 700 25.72 35.58 46.97
C PHE A 700 25.48 34.19 47.60
N GLU A 701 25.44 34.09 48.93
CA GLU A 701 25.07 32.83 49.63
C GLU A 701 23.68 32.34 49.19
N ARG A 702 22.73 33.26 48.98
CA ARG A 702 21.38 32.96 48.47
C ARG A 702 21.38 32.53 47.01
N ILE A 703 22.22 33.11 46.14
CA ILE A 703 22.39 32.68 44.74
C ILE A 703 22.93 31.25 44.66
N GLU A 704 23.97 30.94 45.45
CA GLU A 704 24.63 29.63 45.43
C GLU A 704 23.66 28.54 45.91
N THR A 705 23.10 28.70 47.11
CA THR A 705 22.16 27.72 47.71
C THR A 705 20.88 27.52 46.89
N GLU A 706 20.32 28.57 46.29
CA GLU A 706 19.13 28.47 45.43
C GLU A 706 19.45 27.80 44.09
N SER A 707 20.63 28.07 43.52
CA SER A 707 21.09 27.42 42.29
C SER A 707 21.35 25.93 42.50
N GLU A 708 21.93 25.53 43.64
CA GLU A 708 22.10 24.12 43.99
C GLU A 708 20.75 23.43 44.19
N LEU A 709 19.83 24.04 44.94
CA LEU A 709 18.48 23.52 45.19
C LEU A 709 17.73 23.29 43.88
N TYR A 710 17.66 24.30 43.01
CA TYR A 710 16.99 24.21 41.71
C TYR A 710 17.62 23.13 40.82
N ASN A 711 18.96 23.07 40.73
CA ASN A 711 19.64 22.06 39.91
C ASN A 711 19.40 20.63 40.43
N ASN A 712 19.44 20.42 41.74
CA ASN A 712 19.16 19.13 42.37
C ASN A 712 17.70 18.70 42.14
N GLN A 713 16.72 19.57 42.43
CA GLN A 713 15.31 19.24 42.19
C GLN A 713 15.02 19.02 40.70
N ARG A 714 15.59 19.83 39.80
CA ARG A 714 15.48 19.63 38.35
C ARG A 714 16.06 18.29 37.92
N ALA A 715 17.18 17.85 38.49
CA ALA A 715 17.73 16.52 38.22
C ALA A 715 16.80 15.40 38.71
N SER A 716 16.23 15.52 39.92
CA SER A 716 15.26 14.57 40.45
C SER A 716 13.98 14.47 39.60
N VAL A 717 13.41 15.60 39.18
CA VAL A 717 12.23 15.64 38.29
C VAL A 717 12.52 14.97 36.94
N LEU A 718 13.70 15.20 36.35
CA LEU A 718 14.10 14.58 35.08
C LEU A 718 14.45 13.08 35.21
N ALA A 719 14.81 12.62 36.41
CA ALA A 719 15.10 11.21 36.71
C ALA A 719 13.86 10.38 37.10
N ALA A 720 12.72 11.04 37.38
CA ALA A 720 11.49 10.39 37.81
C ALA A 720 10.96 9.39 36.75
N LYS A 721 10.60 8.18 37.20
CA LYS A 721 10.13 7.08 36.33
C LYS A 721 8.61 6.94 36.30
N ASN A 722 7.94 7.46 37.33
CA ASN A 722 6.49 7.47 37.51
C ASN A 722 6.05 8.86 38.03
N ALA A 723 4.77 9.21 37.85
CA ALA A 723 4.20 10.45 38.38
C ALA A 723 4.38 10.55 39.92
N GLU A 724 4.14 9.46 40.65
CA GLU A 724 4.34 9.37 42.11
C GLU A 724 5.82 9.51 42.56
N THR A 725 6.78 9.56 41.63
CA THR A 725 8.22 9.73 41.93
C THR A 725 8.76 11.11 41.56
N ILE A 726 7.90 12.03 41.15
CA ILE A 726 8.25 13.44 40.96
C ILE A 726 8.20 14.12 42.35
N PRO A 727 9.27 14.80 42.79
CA PRO A 727 9.26 15.52 44.06
C PRO A 727 8.41 16.81 43.97
N ASP A 728 7.77 17.17 45.08
CA ASP A 728 7.18 18.50 45.24
C ASP A 728 8.25 19.60 45.14
N ILE A 729 7.85 20.76 44.61
CA ILE A 729 8.75 21.91 44.47
C ILE A 729 9.01 22.51 45.86
N ASP A 730 10.28 22.69 46.20
CA ASP A 730 10.65 23.28 47.48
C ASP A 730 10.30 24.79 47.48
N PRO A 731 9.53 25.31 48.45
CA PRO A 731 9.15 26.74 48.51
C PRO A 731 10.35 27.68 48.75
N ASN A 732 11.54 27.16 49.06
CA ASN A 732 12.77 27.95 49.15
C ASN A 732 13.40 28.27 47.78
N ASN A 733 12.93 27.68 46.66
CA ASN A 733 13.30 28.13 45.31
C ASN A 733 12.80 29.58 45.07
N SER A 734 13.47 30.32 44.19
CA SER A 734 12.96 31.59 43.69
C SER A 734 11.65 31.38 42.91
N ALA A 735 10.73 32.36 42.96
CA ALA A 735 9.46 32.27 42.24
C ALA A 735 9.62 32.00 40.72
N LEU A 736 10.74 32.44 40.15
CA LEU A 736 11.13 32.14 38.77
C LEU A 736 11.44 30.65 38.57
N HIS A 737 12.30 30.06 39.42
CA HIS A 737 12.66 28.65 39.33
C HIS A 737 11.50 27.72 39.71
N VAL A 738 10.60 28.12 40.62
CA VAL A 738 9.34 27.40 40.88
C VAL A 738 8.53 27.20 39.59
N ILE A 739 8.41 28.23 38.74
CA ILE A 739 7.65 28.15 37.49
C ILE A 739 8.42 27.43 36.38
N MET A 740 9.76 27.48 36.39
CA MET A 740 10.55 26.62 35.51
C MET A 740 10.40 25.14 35.90
N LEU A 741 10.42 24.81 37.20
CA LEU A 741 10.19 23.47 37.71
C LEU A 741 8.78 22.97 37.41
N SER A 742 7.72 23.76 37.65
CA SER A 742 6.34 23.32 37.38
C SER A 742 6.11 23.01 35.90
N ASN A 743 6.64 23.82 34.99
CA ASN A 743 6.61 23.60 33.54
C ASN A 743 7.43 22.36 33.11
N ILE A 744 8.55 22.07 33.78
CA ILE A 744 9.33 20.85 33.56
C ILE A 744 8.58 19.61 34.10
N ILE A 745 7.91 19.72 35.26
CA ILE A 745 7.06 18.67 35.85
C ILE A 745 5.89 18.34 34.93
N GLU A 746 5.14 19.35 34.47
CA GLU A 746 4.04 19.21 33.51
C GLU A 746 4.49 18.44 32.25
N LYS A 747 5.62 18.84 31.67
CA LYS A 747 6.22 18.15 30.52
C LYS A 747 6.64 16.72 30.83
N GLN A 748 7.19 16.44 32.00
CA GLN A 748 7.53 15.06 32.38
C GLN A 748 6.29 14.20 32.64
N LEU A 749 5.23 14.74 33.24
CA LEU A 749 3.95 14.03 33.40
C LEU A 749 3.39 13.60 32.04
N VAL A 750 3.34 14.50 31.05
CA VAL A 750 2.91 14.17 29.68
C VAL A 750 3.81 13.10 29.04
N LEU A 751 5.13 13.23 29.16
CA LEU A 751 6.08 12.23 28.63
C LEU A 751 5.97 10.85 29.32
N LEU A 752 5.64 10.81 30.61
CA LEU A 752 5.42 9.58 31.37
C LEU A 752 4.06 8.95 31.03
N GLU A 753 3.00 9.74 30.82
CA GLU A 753 1.73 9.27 30.28
C GLU A 753 1.88 8.67 28.88
N GLU A 754 2.61 9.34 27.97
CA GLU A 754 2.90 8.79 26.65
C GLU A 754 3.63 7.45 26.75
N LYS A 755 4.63 7.34 27.64
CA LYS A 755 5.35 6.07 27.88
C LYS A 755 4.43 4.99 28.43
N LYS A 756 3.48 5.32 29.33
CA LYS A 756 2.44 4.38 29.82
C LYS A 756 1.52 3.94 28.68
N LYS A 757 0.98 4.89 27.88
CA LYS A 757 0.10 4.62 26.71
C LYS A 757 0.80 3.76 25.66
N LYS A 758 2.05 4.08 25.29
CA LYS A 758 2.88 3.32 24.33
C LYS A 758 3.16 1.89 24.83
N LYS A 759 3.43 1.69 26.13
CA LYS A 759 3.57 0.34 26.72
C LYS A 759 2.26 -0.45 26.68
N PHE A 760 1.12 0.16 27.01
CA PHE A 760 -0.19 -0.49 26.96
C PHE A 760 -0.56 -0.95 25.55
N ILE A 761 -0.37 -0.09 24.55
CA ILE A 761 -0.60 -0.42 23.13
C ILE A 761 0.33 -1.56 22.67
N ALA A 762 1.61 -1.55 23.08
CA ALA A 762 2.54 -2.64 22.77
C ALA A 762 2.11 -3.98 23.39
N HIS A 763 1.59 -3.98 24.62
CA HIS A 763 1.05 -5.17 25.29
C HIS A 763 -0.20 -5.71 24.58
N GLN A 764 -1.18 -4.85 24.28
CA GLN A 764 -2.37 -5.23 23.52
C GLN A 764 -2.03 -5.80 22.14
N LYS A 765 -1.04 -5.22 21.44
CA LYS A 765 -0.53 -5.76 20.17
C LYS A 765 0.17 -7.12 20.33
N ALA A 766 0.88 -7.35 21.43
CA ALA A 766 1.54 -8.63 21.69
C ALA A 766 0.53 -9.76 21.95
N GLU A 767 -0.49 -9.53 22.78
CA GLU A 767 -1.54 -10.51 23.04
C GLU A 767 -2.44 -10.74 21.80
N TYR A 768 -2.76 -9.71 21.02
CA TYR A 768 -3.42 -9.89 19.72
C TYR A 768 -2.61 -10.81 18.79
N ASN A 769 -1.31 -10.54 18.61
CA ASN A 769 -0.44 -11.36 17.77
C ASN A 769 -0.36 -12.82 18.28
N ARG A 770 -0.36 -13.01 19.61
CA ARG A 770 -0.38 -14.33 20.25
C ARG A 770 -1.67 -15.10 19.93
N ILE A 771 -2.83 -14.45 20.10
CA ILE A 771 -4.15 -15.03 19.81
C ILE A 771 -4.27 -15.37 18.32
N MET A 772 -3.87 -14.46 17.42
CA MET A 772 -3.87 -14.71 15.97
C MET A 772 -3.01 -15.92 15.60
N LYS A 773 -1.78 -16.03 16.14
CA LYS A 773 -0.92 -17.20 15.92
C LYS A 773 -1.55 -18.50 16.44
N SER A 774 -2.26 -18.45 17.57
CA SER A 774 -3.01 -19.60 18.09
C SER A 774 -4.15 -20.02 17.15
N ILE A 775 -4.91 -19.06 16.60
CA ILE A 775 -5.97 -19.32 15.60
C ILE A 775 -5.37 -19.97 14.34
N GLU A 776 -4.28 -19.43 13.81
CA GLU A 776 -3.58 -19.99 12.64
C GLU A 776 -3.08 -21.42 12.88
N SER A 777 -2.63 -21.73 14.09
CA SER A 777 -2.08 -23.04 14.45
C SER A 777 -3.15 -24.14 14.69
N ALA A 778 -4.40 -23.78 14.96
CA ALA A 778 -5.45 -24.75 15.25
C ALA A 778 -5.79 -25.62 14.03
N GLN A 779 -5.84 -26.95 14.22
CA GLN A 779 -6.10 -27.94 13.16
C GLN A 779 -7.54 -28.44 13.15
N ASP A 780 -8.21 -28.40 14.30
CA ASP A 780 -9.55 -28.90 14.54
C ASP A 780 -10.50 -27.81 15.09
N ILE A 781 -11.79 -28.13 15.16
CA ILE A 781 -12.84 -27.18 15.58
C ILE A 781 -12.88 -27.00 17.11
N GLU A 782 -12.48 -28.01 17.89
CA GLU A 782 -12.53 -27.98 19.35
C GLU A 782 -11.43 -27.06 19.93
N SER A 783 -10.21 -27.16 19.39
CA SER A 783 -9.11 -26.23 19.65
C SER A 783 -9.49 -24.78 19.38
N LEU A 784 -10.24 -24.50 18.30
CA LEU A 784 -10.72 -23.13 18.01
C LEU A 784 -11.74 -22.63 19.05
N THR A 785 -12.65 -23.48 19.54
CA THR A 785 -13.63 -23.09 20.56
C THR A 785 -13.04 -22.93 21.97
N ASN A 786 -11.86 -23.50 22.23
CA ASN A 786 -11.18 -23.40 23.53
C ASN A 786 -10.28 -22.16 23.68
N LEU A 787 -10.14 -21.32 22.63
CA LEU A 787 -9.36 -20.08 22.68
C LEU A 787 -10.11 -18.97 23.43
N ARG A 788 -9.53 -18.49 24.55
CA ARG A 788 -10.00 -17.30 25.27
C ARG A 788 -9.33 -16.03 24.76
N TYR A 789 -10.09 -14.94 24.69
CA TYR A 789 -9.63 -13.63 24.20
C TYR A 789 -10.30 -12.45 24.94
N ASP A 790 -10.75 -12.69 26.17
CA ASP A 790 -11.63 -11.80 26.95
C ASP A 790 -10.96 -10.44 27.34
N ASP A 791 -9.62 -10.38 27.40
CA ASP A 791 -8.84 -9.21 27.84
C ASP A 791 -8.44 -8.23 26.69
N VAL A 792 -8.95 -8.45 25.47
CA VAL A 792 -8.57 -7.68 24.27
C VAL A 792 -9.52 -6.51 24.00
N SER A 793 -9.00 -5.39 23.49
CA SER A 793 -9.82 -4.20 23.14
C SER A 793 -10.94 -4.52 22.13
N ASN A 794 -12.13 -3.97 22.38
CA ASN A 794 -13.34 -4.16 21.55
C ASN A 794 -13.12 -3.92 20.05
N ASP A 795 -12.31 -2.92 19.67
CA ASP A 795 -12.00 -2.57 18.27
C ASP A 795 -11.33 -3.72 17.49
N VAL A 796 -10.75 -4.67 18.21
CA VAL A 796 -9.97 -5.79 17.66
C VAL A 796 -10.77 -7.10 17.66
N LEU A 797 -11.80 -7.22 18.52
CA LEU A 797 -12.63 -8.44 18.63
C LEU A 797 -13.22 -8.85 17.28
N GLY A 798 -13.80 -7.93 16.51
CA GLY A 798 -14.36 -8.23 15.19
C GLY A 798 -13.34 -8.76 14.16
N ASN A 799 -12.04 -8.48 14.34
CA ASN A 799 -10.98 -9.07 13.51
C ASN A 799 -10.63 -10.50 13.98
N ILE A 800 -10.61 -10.73 15.30
CA ILE A 800 -10.42 -12.06 15.91
C ILE A 800 -11.58 -12.99 15.52
N GLU A 801 -12.83 -12.55 15.66
CA GLU A 801 -14.03 -13.28 15.25
C GLU A 801 -14.04 -13.63 13.76
N LYS A 802 -13.62 -12.68 12.90
CA LYS A 802 -13.49 -12.89 11.46
C LYS A 802 -12.38 -13.89 11.13
N ALA A 803 -11.26 -13.87 11.86
CA ALA A 803 -10.18 -14.85 11.72
C ALA A 803 -10.64 -16.25 12.16
N LEU A 804 -11.32 -16.37 13.31
CA LEU A 804 -11.95 -17.61 13.79
C LEU A 804 -12.94 -18.17 12.76
N SER A 805 -13.83 -17.33 12.22
CA SER A 805 -14.80 -17.73 11.18
C SER A 805 -14.12 -18.23 9.90
N ASN A 806 -13.06 -17.55 9.46
CA ASN A 806 -12.30 -17.96 8.28
C ASN A 806 -11.53 -19.26 8.50
N ARG A 807 -10.83 -19.42 9.64
CA ARG A 807 -10.11 -20.66 9.96
C ARG A 807 -11.05 -21.85 10.09
N LYS A 808 -12.20 -21.66 10.75
CA LYS A 808 -13.26 -22.68 10.85
C LYS A 808 -13.75 -23.12 9.46
N LYS A 809 -14.03 -22.19 8.54
CA LYS A 809 -14.42 -22.51 7.15
C LYS A 809 -13.34 -23.29 6.39
N ILE A 810 -12.05 -22.99 6.62
CA ILE A 810 -10.94 -23.75 6.02
C ILE A 810 -10.97 -25.20 6.51
N ILE A 811 -11.10 -25.44 7.82
CA ILE A 811 -11.18 -26.78 8.40
C ILE A 811 -12.43 -27.53 7.89
N GLU A 812 -13.59 -26.87 7.87
CA GLU A 812 -14.83 -27.42 7.30
C GLU A 812 -14.72 -27.74 5.80
N SER A 813 -13.93 -26.96 5.03
CA SER A 813 -13.67 -27.24 3.62
C SER A 813 -12.69 -28.40 3.40
N GLY A 814 -11.72 -28.59 4.30
CA GLY A 814 -10.83 -29.75 4.30
C GLY A 814 -11.58 -31.05 4.56
N LEU A 815 -12.44 -31.07 5.59
CA LEU A 815 -13.31 -32.21 5.90
C LEU A 815 -14.25 -32.54 4.72
N LYS A 816 -14.81 -31.53 4.05
CA LYS A 816 -15.63 -31.72 2.84
C LYS A 816 -14.82 -32.21 1.64
N LYS A 817 -13.53 -31.87 1.53
CA LYS A 817 -12.66 -32.45 0.50
C LYS A 817 -12.41 -33.93 0.78
N GLN A 818 -12.08 -34.31 2.02
CA GLN A 818 -11.92 -35.72 2.38
C GLN A 818 -13.17 -36.54 2.07
N GLN A 819 -14.36 -36.04 2.43
CA GLN A 819 -15.64 -36.67 2.06
C GLN A 819 -15.89 -36.77 0.56
N HIS A 820 -15.31 -35.88 -0.24
CA HIS A 820 -15.40 -35.93 -1.70
C HIS A 820 -14.37 -36.88 -2.31
N ASP A 821 -13.15 -36.90 -1.78
CA ASP A 821 -12.09 -37.83 -2.16
C ASP A 821 -12.52 -39.29 -1.87
N GLU A 822 -13.15 -39.54 -0.70
CA GLU A 822 -13.82 -40.81 -0.34
C GLU A 822 -14.93 -41.20 -1.35
N GLN A 823 -15.75 -40.23 -1.80
CA GLN A 823 -16.78 -40.44 -2.83
C GLN A 823 -16.23 -40.66 -4.25
N ILE A 824 -14.99 -40.25 -4.52
CA ILE A 824 -14.30 -40.52 -5.80
C ILE A 824 -13.76 -41.95 -5.77
N GLN A 825 -13.06 -42.33 -4.71
CA GLN A 825 -12.52 -43.69 -4.54
C GLN A 825 -13.62 -44.77 -4.64
N LEU A 826 -14.75 -44.58 -3.94
CA LEU A 826 -15.90 -45.50 -4.00
C LEU A 826 -16.55 -45.58 -5.41
N PHE A 827 -16.44 -44.52 -6.20
CA PHE A 827 -16.91 -44.50 -7.59
C PHE A 827 -15.94 -45.21 -8.55
N GLU A 828 -14.63 -45.10 -8.31
CA GLU A 828 -13.60 -45.82 -9.08
C GLU A 828 -13.65 -47.32 -8.81
N GLU A 829 -13.77 -47.75 -7.55
CA GLU A 829 -13.96 -49.16 -7.15
C GLU A 829 -15.16 -49.81 -7.88
N GLN A 830 -16.33 -49.16 -7.85
CA GLN A 830 -17.52 -49.66 -8.56
C GLN A 830 -17.39 -49.58 -10.10
N GLY A 831 -16.47 -48.75 -10.62
CA GLY A 831 -16.09 -48.73 -12.03
C GLY A 831 -15.20 -49.91 -12.44
N GLU A 832 -14.28 -50.33 -11.58
CA GLU A 832 -13.42 -51.50 -11.76
C GLU A 832 -14.23 -52.81 -11.75
N GLU A 833 -15.18 -52.97 -10.82
CA GLU A 833 -16.11 -54.12 -10.79
C GLU A 833 -16.87 -54.29 -12.11
N ILE A 834 -17.34 -53.19 -12.68
CA ILE A 834 -18.00 -53.16 -14.00
C ILE A 834 -17.04 -53.58 -15.12
N ASN A 835 -15.81 -53.09 -15.09
CA ASN A 835 -14.85 -53.30 -16.17
C ASN A 835 -14.24 -54.70 -16.14
N THR A 836 -14.16 -55.34 -14.98
CA THR A 836 -13.65 -56.71 -14.82
C THR A 836 -14.69 -57.79 -15.11
N ALA A 837 -15.99 -57.49 -15.00
CA ALA A 837 -17.08 -58.41 -15.29
C ALA A 837 -17.00 -59.07 -16.69
N THR A 838 -17.17 -60.40 -16.74
CA THR A 838 -16.99 -61.20 -17.97
C THR A 838 -18.28 -61.75 -18.56
N THR A 839 -19.32 -61.94 -17.74
CA THR A 839 -20.64 -62.39 -18.18
C THR A 839 -21.71 -61.32 -17.99
N ILE A 840 -22.82 -61.45 -18.73
CA ILE A 840 -24.00 -60.58 -18.60
C ILE A 840 -24.66 -60.74 -17.21
N THR A 841 -24.49 -61.91 -16.58
CA THR A 841 -24.88 -62.20 -15.20
C THR A 841 -24.10 -61.36 -14.19
N ASP A 842 -22.77 -61.29 -14.29
CA ASP A 842 -21.91 -60.54 -13.35
C ASP A 842 -22.30 -59.05 -13.36
N LEU A 843 -22.44 -58.47 -14.56
CA LEU A 843 -22.90 -57.08 -14.78
C LEU A 843 -24.30 -56.78 -14.23
N SER A 844 -25.08 -57.79 -13.85
CA SER A 844 -26.43 -57.60 -13.29
C SER A 844 -26.48 -57.65 -11.76
N ILE A 845 -25.38 -58.04 -11.10
CA ILE A 845 -25.29 -58.21 -9.64
C ILE A 845 -24.77 -56.92 -8.97
N ILE A 846 -23.99 -56.11 -9.68
CA ILE A 846 -23.41 -54.85 -9.17
C ILE A 846 -24.52 -53.84 -8.86
N VAL A 847 -24.63 -53.45 -7.58
CA VAL A 847 -25.54 -52.43 -7.04
C VAL A 847 -24.71 -51.21 -6.64
N PHE A 848 -25.14 -50.02 -7.05
CA PHE A 848 -24.42 -48.77 -6.76
C PHE A 848 -24.76 -48.24 -5.36
N ASP A 849 -23.79 -47.60 -4.71
CA ASP A 849 -23.98 -47.08 -3.35
C ASP A 849 -24.84 -45.80 -3.32
N GLU A 850 -25.74 -45.69 -2.35
CA GLU A 850 -26.65 -44.54 -2.18
C GLU A 850 -25.92 -43.24 -1.79
N THR A 851 -24.66 -43.33 -1.32
CA THR A 851 -23.82 -42.16 -1.00
C THR A 851 -23.18 -41.50 -2.23
N LEU A 852 -23.21 -42.14 -3.41
CA LEU A 852 -22.69 -41.57 -4.66
C LEU A 852 -23.69 -40.60 -5.30
N SER A 853 -23.19 -39.60 -6.04
CA SER A 853 -24.08 -38.62 -6.68
C SER A 853 -24.89 -39.25 -7.83
N GLU A 854 -26.10 -38.74 -8.08
CA GLU A 854 -26.91 -39.18 -9.24
C GLU A 854 -26.15 -39.16 -10.57
N LYS A 855 -25.18 -38.25 -10.74
CA LYS A 855 -24.37 -38.15 -11.96
C LYS A 855 -23.35 -39.29 -12.04
N GLN A 856 -22.67 -39.61 -10.94
CA GLN A 856 -21.78 -40.75 -10.82
C GLN A 856 -22.55 -42.06 -11.06
N ILE A 857 -23.68 -42.26 -10.38
CA ILE A 857 -24.56 -43.42 -10.56
C ILE A 857 -25.02 -43.54 -12.03
N LYS A 858 -25.44 -42.43 -12.68
CA LYS A 858 -25.79 -42.42 -14.11
C LYS A 858 -24.60 -42.63 -15.05
N SER A 859 -23.36 -42.47 -14.58
CA SER A 859 -22.12 -42.77 -15.30
C SER A 859 -21.71 -44.24 -15.15
N LEU A 860 -21.76 -44.80 -13.93
CA LEU A 860 -21.54 -46.22 -13.66
C LEU A 860 -22.63 -47.10 -14.30
N GLU A 861 -23.88 -46.65 -14.27
CA GLU A 861 -24.92 -47.22 -15.12
C GLU A 861 -24.42 -47.30 -16.56
N LYS A 862 -23.92 -46.17 -17.11
CA LYS A 862 -23.45 -45.98 -18.49
C LYS A 862 -22.18 -46.77 -18.85
N THR A 863 -21.33 -47.18 -17.92
CA THR A 863 -20.20 -48.09 -18.21
C THR A 863 -20.65 -49.55 -18.19
N ARG A 864 -21.44 -49.97 -17.18
CA ARG A 864 -22.09 -51.29 -17.06
C ARG A 864 -22.94 -51.61 -18.30
N ASP A 865 -23.67 -50.58 -18.73
CA ASP A 865 -24.40 -50.41 -19.98
C ASP A 865 -23.56 -50.78 -21.23
N ALA A 866 -22.43 -50.10 -21.45
CA ALA A 866 -21.59 -50.29 -22.64
C ALA A 866 -20.94 -51.68 -22.68
N LYS A 867 -20.49 -52.17 -21.52
CA LYS A 867 -19.95 -53.52 -21.36
C LYS A 867 -20.97 -54.57 -21.78
N ARG A 868 -22.26 -54.44 -21.39
CA ARG A 868 -23.34 -55.34 -21.86
C ARG A 868 -23.53 -55.27 -23.38
N LYS A 869 -23.48 -54.07 -24.00
CA LYS A 869 -23.57 -53.94 -25.47
C LYS A 869 -22.43 -54.64 -26.20
N LEU A 870 -21.19 -54.51 -25.72
CA LEU A 870 -20.03 -55.19 -26.32
C LEU A 870 -20.15 -56.72 -26.24
N LEU A 871 -20.52 -57.26 -25.08
CA LEU A 871 -20.76 -58.69 -24.90
C LEU A 871 -21.92 -59.22 -25.78
N PHE A 872 -22.91 -58.38 -26.07
CA PHE A 872 -24.04 -58.72 -26.95
C PHE A 872 -23.69 -58.89 -28.43
N MET A 873 -22.61 -58.26 -28.92
CA MET A 873 -22.25 -58.27 -30.34
C MET A 873 -21.44 -59.51 -30.77
N ALA A 874 -21.18 -60.44 -29.85
CA ALA A 874 -20.31 -61.61 -30.05
C ALA A 874 -21.03 -62.97 -30.02
N LEU A 875 -22.36 -63.00 -29.99
CA LEU A 875 -23.19 -64.21 -29.76
C LEU A 875 -24.00 -64.62 -31.01
N ASP A 876 -24.38 -65.90 -31.11
CA ASP A 876 -25.05 -66.45 -32.30
C ASP A 876 -26.55 -66.10 -32.40
N GLY A 877 -27.11 -66.14 -33.62
CA GLY A 877 -28.51 -65.82 -33.88
C GLY A 877 -29.52 -66.72 -33.14
N SER A 878 -29.14 -67.95 -32.78
CA SER A 878 -29.97 -68.84 -31.96
C SER A 878 -29.94 -68.49 -30.45
N GLU A 879 -28.91 -67.76 -30.01
CA GLU A 879 -28.76 -67.26 -28.65
C GLU A 879 -29.45 -65.90 -28.49
N LEU A 880 -29.49 -65.09 -29.56
CA LEU A 880 -30.24 -63.83 -29.60
C LEU A 880 -31.75 -64.04 -29.40
N GLU A 881 -32.35 -65.10 -29.97
CA GLU A 881 -33.75 -65.47 -29.71
C GLU A 881 -33.95 -65.86 -28.24
N LYS A 882 -33.05 -66.67 -27.66
CA LYS A 882 -33.08 -66.99 -26.22
C LYS A 882 -33.01 -65.72 -25.36
N GLU A 883 -32.13 -64.78 -25.69
CA GLU A 883 -31.95 -63.56 -24.88
C GLU A 883 -33.05 -62.52 -25.10
N LYS A 884 -33.66 -62.44 -26.29
CA LYS A 884 -34.93 -61.70 -26.47
C LYS A 884 -36.06 -62.34 -25.66
N GLN A 885 -36.12 -63.67 -25.60
CA GLN A 885 -37.09 -64.39 -24.78
C GLN A 885 -36.83 -64.19 -23.28
N ASN A 886 -35.57 -64.25 -22.82
CA ASN A 886 -35.15 -63.89 -21.47
C ASN A 886 -35.66 -62.48 -21.13
N ARG A 887 -35.36 -61.44 -21.91
CA ARG A 887 -35.81 -60.08 -21.59
C ARG A 887 -37.34 -59.92 -21.39
N LEU A 888 -38.17 -60.61 -22.19
CA LEU A 888 -39.62 -60.63 -21.96
C LEU A 888 -39.98 -61.38 -20.68
N HIS A 889 -39.34 -62.52 -20.46
CA HIS A 889 -39.43 -63.34 -19.27
C HIS A 889 -39.01 -62.56 -17.99
N ASP A 890 -38.02 -61.67 -18.07
CA ASP A 890 -37.53 -60.80 -16.99
C ASP A 890 -38.56 -59.75 -16.59
N VAL A 891 -39.13 -59.09 -17.59
CA VAL A 891 -40.10 -58.01 -17.41
C VAL A 891 -41.42 -58.55 -16.83
N LEU A 892 -41.82 -59.75 -17.22
CA LEU A 892 -42.92 -60.48 -16.56
C LEU A 892 -42.58 -60.81 -15.10
N ASN A 893 -41.33 -61.15 -14.79
CA ASN A 893 -40.89 -61.45 -13.43
C ASN A 893 -40.86 -60.20 -12.53
N LYS A 894 -40.28 -59.10 -13.05
CA LYS A 894 -40.29 -57.76 -12.44
C LYS A 894 -41.71 -57.23 -12.16
N SER A 895 -42.72 -57.77 -12.85
CA SER A 895 -44.15 -57.48 -12.59
C SER A 895 -44.75 -58.45 -11.58
N TYR A 896 -44.47 -59.76 -11.70
CA TYR A 896 -44.92 -60.81 -10.78
C TYR A 896 -44.45 -60.58 -9.32
N THR A 897 -43.20 -60.16 -9.12
CA THR A 897 -42.65 -59.88 -7.78
C THR A 897 -43.33 -58.74 -7.05
N ARG A 898 -44.10 -57.89 -7.75
CA ARG A 898 -44.88 -56.79 -7.16
C ARG A 898 -46.21 -57.27 -6.55
N GLY A 899 -46.46 -58.58 -6.49
CA GLY A 899 -47.71 -59.18 -6.04
C GLY A 899 -48.84 -59.02 -7.06
N GLY A 900 -49.82 -59.93 -7.01
CA GLY A 900 -51.08 -59.76 -7.74
C GLY A 900 -52.06 -58.89 -6.95
N LEU A 901 -53.22 -58.63 -7.53
CA LEU A 901 -54.28 -57.79 -6.98
C LEU A 901 -55.29 -58.65 -6.22
N GLN A 902 -55.90 -58.11 -5.16
CA GLN A 902 -57.02 -58.81 -4.50
C GLN A 902 -58.28 -58.81 -5.38
N PRO A 903 -59.11 -59.88 -5.34
CA PRO A 903 -60.39 -59.91 -6.01
C PRO A 903 -61.38 -58.93 -5.35
N LEU A 904 -62.25 -58.34 -6.15
CA LEU A 904 -63.31 -57.45 -5.71
C LEU A 904 -64.53 -58.22 -5.17
N GLU A 905 -65.21 -57.65 -4.19
CA GLU A 905 -66.54 -58.13 -3.79
C GLU A 905 -67.58 -57.86 -4.90
N LEU A 906 -68.49 -58.81 -5.09
CA LEU A 906 -69.51 -58.80 -6.15
C LEU A 906 -70.64 -57.79 -5.84
N SER A 907 -70.35 -56.51 -6.05
CA SER A 907 -71.34 -55.42 -6.01
C SER A 907 -72.18 -55.37 -7.31
N GLU A 908 -73.43 -54.92 -7.21
CA GLU A 908 -74.45 -55.01 -8.29
C GLU A 908 -74.23 -54.07 -9.50
N TRP A 909 -72.98 -53.73 -9.85
CA TRP A 909 -72.64 -52.80 -10.94
C TRP A 909 -71.39 -53.16 -11.76
N THR A 910 -71.32 -54.41 -12.25
CA THR A 910 -70.57 -54.74 -13.49
C THR A 910 -71.18 -55.85 -14.37
N GLU A 911 -72.04 -56.72 -13.84
CA GLU A 911 -72.41 -57.99 -14.51
C GLU A 911 -72.84 -57.82 -15.97
N LYS A 912 -73.82 -56.93 -16.20
CA LYS A 912 -74.37 -56.63 -17.53
C LYS A 912 -73.38 -55.95 -18.47
N GLU A 913 -72.33 -55.31 -17.98
CA GLU A 913 -71.40 -54.58 -18.85
C GLU A 913 -70.41 -55.51 -19.55
N PHE A 914 -69.85 -56.50 -18.83
CA PHE A 914 -69.10 -57.59 -19.44
C PHE A 914 -69.97 -58.38 -20.42
N GLU A 915 -71.20 -58.74 -20.03
CA GLU A 915 -72.12 -59.49 -20.90
C GLU A 915 -72.48 -58.71 -22.18
N ASN A 916 -72.83 -57.42 -22.06
CA ASN A 916 -73.15 -56.57 -23.20
C ASN A 916 -71.95 -56.41 -24.15
N ARG A 917 -70.74 -56.17 -23.64
CA ARG A 917 -69.55 -55.97 -24.47
C ARG A 917 -69.06 -57.27 -25.11
N LEU A 918 -69.02 -58.38 -24.37
CA LEU A 918 -68.69 -59.70 -24.92
C LEU A 918 -69.70 -60.13 -26.00
N GLY A 919 -71.00 -59.91 -25.76
CA GLY A 919 -72.06 -60.16 -26.74
C GLY A 919 -71.95 -59.28 -27.99
N ALA A 920 -71.70 -57.98 -27.82
CA ALA A 920 -71.52 -57.04 -28.94
C ALA A 920 -70.25 -57.32 -29.77
N ALA A 921 -69.17 -57.79 -29.13
CA ALA A 921 -67.94 -58.20 -29.81
C ALA A 921 -68.00 -59.60 -30.43
N GLY A 922 -69.03 -60.40 -30.12
CA GLY A 922 -69.16 -61.79 -30.59
C GLY A 922 -68.18 -62.78 -29.92
N ALA A 923 -67.74 -62.47 -28.70
CA ALA A 923 -66.76 -63.26 -27.95
C ALA A 923 -67.30 -64.66 -27.60
N LYS A 924 -66.42 -65.66 -27.56
CA LYS A 924 -66.77 -67.05 -27.25
C LYS A 924 -66.56 -67.39 -25.79
N THR A 925 -67.46 -68.23 -25.27
CA THR A 925 -67.43 -68.78 -23.92
C THR A 925 -67.02 -70.25 -23.93
N GLY A 926 -66.35 -70.71 -22.89
CA GLY A 926 -65.97 -72.12 -22.68
C GLY A 926 -65.86 -72.50 -21.21
N GLU A 927 -64.92 -73.40 -20.90
CA GLU A 927 -64.67 -73.90 -19.53
C GLU A 927 -63.89 -72.89 -18.68
N MET A 928 -63.02 -72.11 -19.31
CA MET A 928 -62.37 -70.95 -18.73
C MET A 928 -62.41 -69.77 -19.70
N ASN A 929 -62.75 -68.60 -19.20
CA ASN A 929 -62.70 -67.31 -19.88
C ASN A 929 -61.95 -66.29 -19.01
N ILE A 930 -61.10 -65.50 -19.66
CA ILE A 930 -60.40 -64.38 -19.04
C ILE A 930 -60.64 -63.18 -19.95
N SER A 931 -61.31 -62.15 -19.42
CA SER A 931 -61.80 -61.02 -20.20
C SER A 931 -61.36 -59.70 -19.57
N LEU A 932 -61.00 -58.71 -20.39
CA LEU A 932 -60.44 -57.43 -19.97
C LEU A 932 -61.26 -56.30 -20.59
N LEU A 933 -61.85 -55.39 -19.80
CA LEU A 933 -62.53 -54.19 -20.32
C LEU A 933 -61.95 -52.91 -19.69
N TRP A 934 -62.04 -51.81 -20.45
CA TRP A 934 -61.64 -50.47 -20.01
C TRP A 934 -62.41 -49.39 -20.76
N ASN A 935 -62.33 -48.15 -20.30
CA ASN A 935 -63.21 -47.04 -20.72
C ASN A 935 -62.44 -45.89 -21.37
N ASN A 936 -61.45 -46.20 -22.22
CA ASN A 936 -60.76 -45.20 -23.04
C ASN A 936 -60.17 -45.81 -24.34
N LYS A 937 -59.51 -44.96 -25.14
CA LYS A 937 -58.94 -45.29 -26.46
C LYS A 937 -57.52 -45.85 -26.42
N ASN A 938 -56.97 -46.17 -25.26
CA ASN A 938 -55.65 -46.79 -25.17
C ASN A 938 -55.71 -48.26 -25.56
N ASP A 939 -54.55 -48.79 -25.95
CA ASP A 939 -54.28 -50.15 -26.37
C ASP A 939 -53.80 -50.95 -25.14
N LEU A 940 -54.74 -51.58 -24.43
CA LEU A 940 -54.46 -52.51 -23.32
C LEU A 940 -54.59 -53.94 -23.84
N ASN A 941 -53.55 -54.73 -23.65
CA ASN A 941 -53.52 -56.12 -24.10
C ASN A 941 -53.52 -57.06 -22.89
N LEU A 942 -54.31 -58.11 -22.98
CA LEU A 942 -54.36 -59.21 -22.03
C LEU A 942 -53.26 -60.24 -22.36
N LEU A 943 -52.42 -60.57 -21.38
CA LEU A 943 -51.42 -61.63 -21.50
C LEU A 943 -51.68 -62.73 -20.49
N VAL A 944 -51.59 -63.98 -20.94
CA VAL A 944 -51.73 -65.15 -20.06
C VAL A 944 -50.57 -66.10 -20.27
N VAL A 945 -49.76 -66.28 -19.24
CA VAL A 945 -48.72 -67.34 -19.20
C VAL A 945 -49.40 -68.64 -18.77
N THR A 946 -49.31 -69.65 -19.62
CA THR A 946 -49.93 -70.97 -19.38
C THR A 946 -49.05 -71.87 -18.48
N PRO A 947 -49.58 -72.98 -17.94
CA PRO A 947 -48.80 -73.93 -17.12
C PRO A 947 -47.57 -74.52 -17.83
N SER A 948 -47.54 -74.49 -19.16
CA SER A 948 -46.39 -74.92 -19.98
C SER A 948 -45.39 -73.80 -20.30
N LYS A 949 -45.49 -72.65 -19.62
CA LYS A 949 -44.70 -71.42 -19.81
C LYS A 949 -44.84 -70.77 -21.21
N GLU A 950 -45.77 -71.25 -22.03
CA GLU A 950 -46.16 -70.64 -23.31
C GLU A 950 -47.06 -69.41 -23.03
N ILE A 951 -46.83 -68.28 -23.71
CA ILE A 951 -47.52 -66.99 -23.44
C ILE A 951 -48.56 -66.69 -24.53
N ILE A 952 -49.82 -66.51 -24.14
CA ILE A 952 -50.88 -65.97 -25.01
C ILE A 952 -50.78 -64.44 -24.97
N HIS A 953 -50.71 -63.82 -26.15
CA HIS A 953 -50.74 -62.37 -26.35
C HIS A 953 -51.08 -62.06 -27.83
N PRO A 954 -51.50 -60.85 -28.22
CA PRO A 954 -51.66 -60.37 -29.61
C PRO A 954 -50.82 -61.03 -30.72
N ARG A 955 -49.49 -61.11 -30.54
CA ARG A 955 -48.54 -61.62 -31.55
C ARG A 955 -48.41 -63.16 -31.54
N ASN A 956 -49.12 -63.82 -30.64
CA ASN A 956 -49.24 -65.28 -30.46
C ASN A 956 -50.64 -65.60 -29.89
N PRO A 957 -51.72 -65.35 -30.65
CA PRO A 957 -53.09 -65.32 -30.12
C PRO A 957 -53.71 -66.72 -29.91
N SER A 958 -53.00 -67.79 -30.29
CA SER A 958 -53.44 -69.17 -30.16
C SER A 958 -52.21 -70.05 -29.91
N ILE A 959 -52.24 -70.88 -28.87
CA ILE A 959 -51.17 -71.84 -28.57
C ILE A 959 -51.57 -73.23 -29.09
N ALA A 960 -50.58 -74.05 -29.45
CA ALA A 960 -50.77 -75.38 -30.03
C ALA A 960 -51.48 -76.41 -29.10
N LYS A 961 -51.87 -76.02 -27.88
CA LYS A 961 -52.45 -76.88 -26.83
C LYS A 961 -53.55 -76.16 -26.03
N GLY A 962 -54.46 -75.50 -26.73
CA GLY A 962 -55.60 -74.75 -26.17
C GLY A 962 -55.32 -73.25 -25.96
N GLY A 963 -56.34 -72.50 -25.57
CA GLY A 963 -56.28 -71.07 -25.26
C GLY A 963 -56.20 -70.18 -26.51
N VAL A 964 -57.28 -69.43 -26.77
CA VAL A 964 -57.39 -68.54 -27.92
C VAL A 964 -57.85 -67.16 -27.47
N LEU A 965 -57.03 -66.13 -27.77
CA LEU A 965 -57.42 -64.73 -27.80
C LEU A 965 -58.32 -64.54 -29.02
N ASP A 966 -59.64 -64.40 -28.80
CA ASP A 966 -60.63 -64.34 -29.89
C ASP A 966 -61.22 -62.95 -30.11
N VAL A 967 -61.13 -62.08 -29.10
CA VAL A 967 -61.42 -60.64 -29.20
C VAL A 967 -60.20 -59.86 -28.71
N GLU A 968 -59.74 -58.93 -29.55
CA GLU A 968 -58.56 -58.08 -29.36
C GLU A 968 -58.90 -56.70 -29.97
N MET A 969 -58.79 -55.61 -29.21
CA MET A 969 -59.36 -54.30 -29.57
C MET A 969 -58.40 -53.13 -29.29
N ASN A 970 -58.62 -52.00 -29.96
CA ASN A 970 -57.91 -50.71 -29.76
C ASN A 970 -56.47 -50.61 -30.27
N LYS A 971 -56.07 -51.48 -31.20
CA LYS A 971 -54.81 -51.40 -31.98
C LYS A 971 -54.53 -50.05 -32.64
N LYS A 972 -55.58 -49.23 -32.84
CA LYS A 972 -55.53 -47.88 -33.40
C LYS A 972 -56.34 -46.86 -32.57
N GLY A 973 -56.79 -47.22 -31.36
CA GLY A 973 -57.67 -46.41 -30.52
C GLY A 973 -59.08 -46.20 -31.09
N GLU A 974 -59.60 -47.21 -31.79
CA GLU A 974 -60.89 -47.18 -32.48
C GLU A 974 -62.09 -46.98 -31.53
N SER A 975 -62.15 -47.69 -30.39
CA SER A 975 -63.28 -47.66 -29.43
C SER A 975 -62.95 -46.91 -28.13
N SER A 976 -63.94 -46.24 -27.54
CA SER A 976 -63.89 -45.75 -26.14
C SER A 976 -64.36 -46.80 -25.13
N GLU A 977 -65.01 -47.87 -25.59
CA GLU A 977 -65.56 -48.96 -24.77
C GLU A 977 -65.02 -50.34 -25.25
N PRO A 978 -63.69 -50.52 -25.32
CA PRO A 978 -63.08 -51.79 -25.74
C PRO A 978 -63.33 -52.94 -24.76
N ILE A 979 -63.09 -54.15 -25.26
CA ILE A 979 -62.99 -55.39 -24.50
C ILE A 979 -62.01 -56.36 -25.20
N GLU A 980 -61.32 -57.19 -24.45
CA GLU A 980 -60.59 -58.37 -24.94
C GLU A 980 -61.07 -59.64 -24.23
N ASN A 981 -60.88 -60.79 -24.89
CA ASN A 981 -61.26 -62.09 -24.34
C ASN A 981 -60.30 -63.19 -24.80
N ILE A 982 -59.84 -64.00 -23.84
CA ILE A 982 -59.14 -65.26 -24.07
C ILE A 982 -60.02 -66.39 -23.50
N TYR A 983 -60.35 -67.37 -24.34
CA TYR A 983 -61.20 -68.50 -23.96
C TYR A 983 -60.54 -69.85 -24.18
N TRP A 984 -60.96 -70.83 -23.37
CA TRP A 984 -60.64 -72.25 -23.50
C TRP A 984 -61.93 -73.03 -23.69
N ALA A 985 -62.13 -73.62 -24.89
CA ALA A 985 -63.24 -74.53 -25.15
C ALA A 985 -63.22 -75.73 -24.18
N ASN A 986 -64.39 -76.31 -23.89
CA ASN A 986 -64.53 -77.38 -22.90
C ASN A 986 -63.57 -78.56 -23.16
N GLY A 987 -62.79 -78.93 -22.14
CA GLY A 987 -61.75 -79.95 -22.20
C GLY A 987 -60.41 -79.49 -22.79
N SER A 988 -60.24 -78.19 -23.11
CA SER A 988 -58.98 -77.64 -23.65
C SER A 988 -58.16 -76.81 -22.64
N ALA A 989 -58.70 -76.53 -21.46
CA ALA A 989 -57.92 -76.00 -20.35
C ALA A 989 -57.04 -77.12 -19.76
N LYS A 990 -55.74 -76.85 -19.56
CA LYS A 990 -54.83 -77.80 -18.91
C LYS A 990 -54.93 -77.64 -17.41
N LYS A 991 -54.69 -78.71 -16.67
CA LYS A 991 -54.49 -78.63 -15.22
C LYS A 991 -53.17 -77.88 -14.90
N GLY A 992 -53.19 -77.00 -13.90
CA GLY A 992 -52.01 -76.24 -13.46
C GLY A 992 -52.27 -74.74 -13.24
N ILE A 993 -51.19 -73.99 -13.06
CA ILE A 993 -51.22 -72.54 -12.76
C ILE A 993 -51.12 -71.70 -14.04
N TYR A 994 -52.09 -70.80 -14.24
CA TYR A 994 -52.07 -69.75 -15.25
C TYR A 994 -51.79 -68.40 -14.58
N TYR A 995 -50.97 -67.54 -15.20
CA TYR A 995 -50.63 -66.23 -14.66
C TYR A 995 -51.15 -65.13 -15.59
N VAL A 996 -51.96 -64.21 -15.08
CA VAL A 996 -52.64 -63.17 -15.86
C VAL A 996 -51.96 -61.82 -15.68
N TYR A 997 -51.68 -61.12 -16.77
CA TYR A 997 -51.08 -59.79 -16.80
C TYR A 997 -51.85 -58.88 -17.76
N VAL A 998 -51.83 -57.57 -17.51
CA VAL A 998 -52.34 -56.55 -18.45
C VAL A 998 -51.19 -55.63 -18.85
N HIS A 999 -51.08 -55.34 -20.15
CA HIS A 999 -50.03 -54.50 -20.74
C HIS A 999 -50.62 -53.30 -21.48
N LEU A 1000 -50.34 -52.08 -21.01
CA LEU A 1000 -50.54 -50.84 -21.76
C LEU A 1000 -49.49 -50.76 -22.87
N PHE A 1001 -49.83 -51.28 -24.04
CA PHE A 1001 -48.96 -51.31 -25.21
C PHE A 1001 -48.84 -49.91 -25.83
N LYS A 1002 -49.94 -49.15 -25.88
CA LYS A 1002 -49.94 -47.81 -26.48
C LYS A 1002 -50.98 -46.86 -25.89
N GLU A 1003 -50.51 -45.67 -25.50
CA GLU A 1003 -51.37 -44.52 -25.23
C GLU A 1003 -51.77 -43.85 -26.54
N HIS A 1004 -53.07 -43.59 -26.74
CA HIS A 1004 -53.58 -42.86 -27.91
C HIS A 1004 -53.72 -41.37 -27.57
N ALA A 1005 -52.64 -40.63 -27.82
CA ALA A 1005 -52.30 -39.30 -27.32
C ALA A 1005 -53.29 -38.12 -27.55
N LEU A 1006 -54.49 -38.36 -28.09
CA LEU A 1006 -55.54 -37.35 -28.27
C LEU A 1006 -56.42 -37.14 -27.01
N PHE A 1007 -56.29 -37.96 -25.98
CA PHE A 1007 -57.16 -37.95 -24.78
C PHE A 1007 -56.38 -37.90 -23.46
N LYS A 1008 -55.38 -37.01 -23.37
CA LYS A 1008 -54.51 -36.79 -22.20
C LYS A 1008 -55.21 -36.06 -21.02
N LEU A 1009 -56.31 -36.62 -20.51
CA LEU A 1009 -57.06 -36.03 -19.37
C LEU A 1009 -56.97 -36.85 -18.07
N THR A 1010 -56.55 -38.12 -18.13
CA THR A 1010 -56.18 -38.91 -16.94
C THR A 1010 -54.91 -39.73 -17.23
N ASN A 1011 -53.88 -39.58 -16.40
CA ASN A 1011 -52.66 -40.41 -16.47
C ASN A 1011 -52.91 -41.87 -16.01
N LEU A 1012 -54.12 -42.16 -15.54
CA LEU A 1012 -54.60 -43.48 -15.12
C LEU A 1012 -55.64 -44.00 -16.13
N SER A 1013 -55.49 -45.26 -16.50
CA SER A 1013 -56.44 -46.07 -17.25
C SER A 1013 -56.89 -47.21 -16.34
N GLU A 1014 -58.00 -47.05 -15.63
CA GLU A 1014 -58.61 -48.15 -14.89
C GLU A 1014 -59.19 -49.17 -15.86
N CYS A 1015 -58.80 -50.43 -15.70
CA CYS A 1015 -59.40 -51.57 -16.39
C CYS A 1015 -59.94 -52.58 -15.39
N ARG A 1016 -60.92 -53.37 -15.81
CA ARG A 1016 -61.46 -54.49 -15.05
C ARG A 1016 -61.16 -55.80 -15.77
N ILE A 1017 -60.78 -56.80 -14.99
CA ILE A 1017 -60.49 -58.17 -15.46
C ILE A 1017 -61.53 -59.09 -14.84
N GLN A 1018 -62.32 -59.78 -15.67
CA GLN A 1018 -63.20 -60.86 -15.27
C GLN A 1018 -62.51 -62.20 -15.55
N ILE A 1019 -62.50 -63.09 -14.57
CA ILE A 1019 -62.07 -64.48 -14.72
C ILE A 1019 -63.25 -65.38 -14.37
N LEU A 1020 -63.66 -66.20 -15.33
CA LEU A 1020 -64.69 -67.21 -15.18
C LEU A 1020 -64.05 -68.60 -15.38
N ASN A 1021 -64.10 -69.44 -14.35
CA ASN A 1021 -63.48 -70.77 -14.35
C ASN A 1021 -64.49 -71.80 -13.82
N LYS A 1022 -64.98 -72.70 -14.69
CA LYS A 1022 -65.98 -73.73 -14.37
C LYS A 1022 -67.24 -73.21 -13.66
N GLY A 1023 -67.64 -71.97 -13.98
CA GLY A 1023 -68.80 -71.29 -13.40
C GLY A 1023 -68.50 -70.36 -12.21
N ASN A 1024 -67.30 -70.42 -11.61
CA ASN A 1024 -66.88 -69.47 -10.59
C ASN A 1024 -66.43 -68.16 -11.25
N ARG A 1025 -67.06 -67.03 -10.89
CA ARG A 1025 -66.74 -65.66 -11.34
C ARG A 1025 -65.85 -64.96 -10.31
N THR A 1026 -64.77 -64.34 -10.76
CA THR A 1026 -63.94 -63.40 -9.95
C THR A 1026 -63.61 -62.16 -10.78
N GLU A 1027 -63.58 -60.99 -10.15
CA GLU A 1027 -63.28 -59.71 -10.80
C GLU A 1027 -62.15 -58.97 -10.09
N TYR A 1028 -61.33 -58.26 -10.86
CA TYR A 1028 -60.18 -57.48 -10.38
C TYR A 1028 -60.20 -56.11 -11.08
N SER A 1029 -59.77 -55.04 -10.40
CA SER A 1029 -59.53 -53.72 -11.01
C SER A 1029 -58.05 -53.39 -10.99
N ALA A 1030 -57.49 -52.98 -12.14
CA ALA A 1030 -56.09 -52.62 -12.28
C ALA A 1030 -55.93 -51.19 -12.82
N PRO A 1031 -55.26 -50.28 -12.09
CA PRO A 1031 -54.89 -48.97 -12.60
C PRO A 1031 -53.63 -49.07 -13.47
N MET A 1032 -53.80 -48.99 -14.78
CA MET A 1032 -52.71 -48.94 -15.76
C MET A 1032 -52.27 -47.49 -16.01
N SER A 1033 -50.98 -47.25 -16.23
CA SER A 1033 -50.47 -45.89 -16.50
C SER A 1033 -49.18 -45.90 -17.33
N ILE A 1034 -48.73 -44.73 -17.77
CA ILE A 1034 -47.44 -44.58 -18.48
C ILE A 1034 -46.26 -45.04 -17.60
N SER A 1035 -46.38 -44.92 -16.27
CA SER A 1035 -45.40 -45.44 -15.29
C SER A 1035 -45.61 -46.92 -14.94
N ASN A 1036 -46.85 -47.41 -14.89
CA ASN A 1036 -47.20 -48.81 -14.65
C ASN A 1036 -47.76 -49.46 -15.93
N LYS A 1037 -46.88 -49.70 -16.91
CA LYS A 1037 -47.28 -50.26 -18.22
C LYS A 1037 -47.59 -51.76 -18.20
N LEU A 1038 -47.07 -52.54 -17.23
CA LEU A 1038 -47.29 -53.98 -17.15
C LEU A 1038 -47.60 -54.38 -15.69
N GLN A 1039 -48.84 -54.78 -15.44
CA GLN A 1039 -49.32 -55.17 -14.11
C GLN A 1039 -49.70 -56.65 -14.10
N PHE A 1040 -49.14 -57.40 -13.16
CA PHE A 1040 -49.58 -58.74 -12.80
C PHE A 1040 -50.91 -58.68 -12.06
N ILE A 1041 -51.88 -59.51 -12.47
CA ILE A 1041 -53.24 -59.48 -11.92
C ILE A 1041 -53.42 -60.58 -10.88
N THR A 1042 -53.25 -61.85 -11.25
CA THR A 1042 -53.49 -62.99 -10.35
C THR A 1042 -52.91 -64.28 -10.94
N GLN A 1043 -52.74 -65.31 -10.11
CA GLN A 1043 -52.53 -66.68 -10.57
C GLN A 1043 -53.81 -67.50 -10.39
N ILE A 1044 -54.23 -68.20 -11.45
CA ILE A 1044 -55.42 -69.05 -11.48
C ILE A 1044 -54.96 -70.51 -11.43
N ILE A 1045 -55.53 -71.31 -10.53
CA ILE A 1045 -55.36 -72.77 -10.54
C ILE A 1045 -56.54 -73.38 -11.32
N VAL A 1046 -56.22 -74.26 -12.27
CA VAL A 1046 -57.19 -75.08 -13.00
C VAL A 1046 -56.98 -76.55 -12.61
N ASP A 1047 -58.02 -77.19 -12.09
CA ASP A 1047 -58.01 -78.57 -11.57
C ASP A 1047 -58.57 -79.64 -12.51
#